data_AF-A0A8H4KQQ6-F1
#
_entry.id   AF-A0A8H4KQQ6-F1
#
_cell.length_a   1.000
_cell.length_b   1.000
_cell.length_c   1.000
_cell.angle_alpha   90.00
_cell.angle_beta   90.00
_cell.angle_gamma   90.00
#
_symmetry.space_group_name_H-M   'P 1'
#
loop_
_entity.id
_entity.type
_entity.pdbx_description
1 polymer ?
#
loop_
_entity_poly.entity_id
_entity_poly.type
_entity_poly.pdbx_seq_one_letter_code
_entity_poly.pdbx_strand_id
1 'polypeptide(L)'
;MHLNNFAISSLFAASALAAPSASTKKACEEISKSIPGRVSLPFTINFNTESSSYWSTALREIKPACVVTAKSAKDVSTAVTILNKYPDVKFAAKSGGHDPNPTHATAGNGVLISLNEMVGATYDSEKKVAYVKPGGEWNDVISALNKDGVAVVGGRLGLVGVGGLLTQGGISFLSAQYGLAADNIVSWEMVNANGTIVTIDAKAQPELAVALRGSGSQFGIVTQFTIRAYPIGKVWGGIRMYDESKTDEIYEAMHRFIPYNSKDPKAAIIVTNLILTGSTRPNLLFYFYDGEKPPTSGPFADLLKIKSTYDSTKIQSYPDLLKSNGVGVSLLNSRISFRTATIPYFPGNSTVYAEITNKWRAITRAYFKGIRGLASQCSVDYQPLPSAIGKQTEKRGGNAIGFTANDPDRVLLEIQCGWVEKRFDDEVRQFSKDLTSWIEDKIPQWLEEHGMSQDPYLPLFMNDAMVDQNVTGTYKDYAKFKALQLEADPEGVLRERLGGFNFIGCLATSHLYAQSTYAMFYTYLLEKGAILSLIGVALYLAHRAIRPKPLAGIPYNKDAAGKLLGDLPEMIGYCWLTSLTTRHQSPIVQVFTKPGGLPWVVIADPYESQDILLRRIKDFDRCDFIAQFVGGIMPYQHSPYLSTDAQFKNNRKLINQLMAPTFINEISAPNVYSSTLSLIKLWKLKCKLASGRPFSAHHDTIFASLDSIFASAFGLAEEDSNTFQRLKTIGESNPEIPDDLDKPVIFPEHSSPQIFSAIITLADSVAYTQLSPVPALTSWIIRKFPYMRNAKAIKDQFIRNQVRDGIRLIEDGSTTQPKSAIHSVLLREREIATKEGRQPEYYSPAIADEFLGFITGGYDTSATTIAWGLKILTSNPSVQKKLRDKLQEAFPDVARDARSLTYQELSSANIPYLDAVVDEVLRYGNPVGFLARQAQCDTTVLGHHIPRGTNVWIMANGPGYLEPNLMMDDTQRSLGARRDSKSTLTGIWDDKDISKFKPERWLERDPDTESERYNSMAGPSLPFGMGPRGCFGKRLALQVLRIHFALIVWHFELLPTPVELSSFDAVQKFAREPTQCYIRLKEVDF
;
A
#
# COMPACT_ATOMS: atom_id res chain seq x y z
N MET A 1 -9.40 -3.21 7.02
CA MET A 1 -8.41 -2.42 7.79
C MET A 1 -7.05 -2.42 7.07
N HIS A 2 -7.03 -2.06 5.77
CA HIS A 2 -5.88 -2.24 4.84
C HIS A 2 -5.24 -0.92 4.40
N LEU A 3 -5.19 0.06 5.30
CA LEU A 3 -4.52 1.34 5.09
C LEU A 3 -3.46 1.47 6.17
N ASN A 4 -2.23 0.99 5.93
CA ASN A 4 -1.04 1.39 6.71
C ASN A 4 0.32 0.92 6.14
N ASN A 5 0.36 0.15 5.04
CA ASN A 5 1.64 -0.33 4.48
C ASN A 5 2.47 0.71 3.71
N PHE A 6 2.03 1.97 3.57
CA PHE A 6 2.71 2.96 2.73
C PHE A 6 3.52 4.04 3.48
N ALA A 7 3.66 3.95 4.80
CA ALA A 7 4.29 5.01 5.58
C ALA A 7 5.82 4.88 5.78
N ILE A 8 6.49 3.81 5.35
CA ILE A 8 7.88 3.53 5.81
C ILE A 8 8.92 3.45 4.68
N SER A 9 8.52 3.46 3.42
CA SER A 9 9.44 3.58 2.27
C SER A 9 9.90 5.02 1.97
N SER A 10 9.38 6.02 2.70
CA SER A 10 9.61 7.45 2.42
C SER A 10 10.79 8.08 3.15
N LEU A 11 11.66 7.33 3.85
CA LEU A 11 12.73 7.93 4.65
C LEU A 11 14.18 7.66 4.21
N PHE A 12 14.47 6.73 3.29
CA PHE A 12 15.85 6.54 2.77
C PHE A 12 15.94 6.39 1.25
N ALA A 13 15.04 7.04 0.53
CA ALA A 13 15.42 7.66 -0.72
C ALA A 13 15.76 9.11 -0.40
N ALA A 14 17.00 9.36 0.06
CA ALA A 14 17.63 10.60 -0.37
C ALA A 14 17.78 10.43 -1.88
N SER A 15 16.73 10.79 -2.63
CA SER A 15 16.95 11.38 -3.94
C SER A 15 18.05 12.40 -3.69
N ALA A 16 19.13 12.34 -4.48
CA ALA A 16 20.10 13.42 -4.49
C ALA A 16 19.33 14.67 -4.92
N LEU A 17 18.66 15.32 -3.98
CA LEU A 17 18.02 16.61 -4.14
C LEU A 17 19.19 17.49 -4.54
N ALA A 18 19.14 18.03 -5.74
CA ALA A 18 20.09 19.06 -6.15
C ALA A 18 20.07 20.10 -5.04
N ALA A 19 21.20 20.26 -4.33
CA ALA A 19 21.28 21.23 -3.26
C ALA A 19 20.86 22.60 -3.81
N PRO A 20 20.07 23.40 -3.07
CA PRO A 20 19.68 24.72 -3.54
C PRO A 20 20.91 25.56 -3.85
N SER A 21 20.87 26.29 -4.96
CA SER A 21 21.95 27.17 -5.38
C SER A 21 22.22 28.22 -4.30
N ALA A 22 23.40 28.84 -4.34
CA ALA A 22 23.71 29.94 -3.43
C ALA A 22 22.71 31.09 -3.58
N SER A 23 22.25 31.37 -4.81
CA SER A 23 21.21 32.36 -5.10
C SER A 23 19.87 31.99 -4.46
N THR A 24 19.42 30.73 -4.57
CA THR A 24 18.16 30.32 -3.94
C THR A 24 18.22 30.46 -2.41
N LYS A 25 19.33 30.06 -1.78
CA LYS A 25 19.49 30.21 -0.33
C LYS A 25 19.41 31.67 0.10
N LYS A 26 20.12 32.57 -0.61
CA LYS A 26 20.07 34.01 -0.37
C LYS A 26 18.66 34.58 -0.56
N ALA A 27 17.95 34.17 -1.61
CA ALA A 27 16.57 34.57 -1.84
C ALA A 27 15.66 34.14 -0.67
N CYS A 28 15.74 32.88 -0.23
CA CYS A 28 14.98 32.40 0.93
C CYS A 28 15.29 33.18 2.22
N GLU A 29 16.56 33.50 2.48
CA GLU A 29 16.97 34.29 3.64
C GLU A 29 16.48 35.74 3.57
N GLU A 30 16.56 36.38 2.41
CA GLU A 30 16.10 37.75 2.21
C GLU A 30 14.58 37.88 2.31
N ILE A 31 13.84 36.90 1.75
CA ILE A 31 12.39 36.80 1.94
C ILE A 31 12.08 36.59 3.43
N SER A 32 12.79 35.71 4.12
CA SER A 32 12.59 35.44 5.55
C SER A 32 12.78 36.69 6.41
N LYS A 33 13.78 37.53 6.08
CA LYS A 33 14.01 38.82 6.76
C LYS A 33 12.92 39.85 6.45
N SER A 34 12.41 39.87 5.22
CA SER A 34 11.44 40.88 4.76
C SER A 34 10.02 40.57 5.20
N ILE A 35 9.67 39.29 5.34
CA ILE A 35 8.39 38.81 5.88
C ILE A 35 8.61 37.77 6.99
N PRO A 36 9.00 38.20 8.21
CA PRO A 36 9.31 37.30 9.33
C PRO A 36 8.17 36.34 9.67
N GLY A 37 8.52 35.08 9.94
CA GLY A 37 7.57 34.02 10.30
C GLY A 37 6.77 33.44 9.13
N ARG A 38 6.99 33.91 7.90
CA ARG A 38 6.30 33.42 6.69
C ARG A 38 7.10 32.41 5.88
N VAL A 39 8.40 32.28 6.16
CA VAL A 39 9.29 31.36 5.44
C VAL A 39 9.56 30.12 6.28
N SER A 40 9.21 28.97 5.75
CA SER A 40 9.48 27.66 6.32
C SER A 40 10.60 26.97 5.56
N LEU A 41 11.63 26.53 6.28
CA LEU A 41 12.76 25.78 5.73
C LEU A 41 12.50 24.26 5.84
N PRO A 42 13.26 23.43 5.09
CA PRO A 42 13.19 21.98 5.21
C PRO A 42 13.26 21.51 6.68
N PHE A 43 12.55 20.43 6.97
CA PHE A 43 12.44 19.81 8.31
C PHE A 43 11.60 20.57 9.36
N THR A 44 11.00 21.71 9.01
CA THR A 44 9.98 22.35 9.85
C THR A 44 8.60 21.72 9.65
N ILE A 45 7.71 21.81 10.65
CA ILE A 45 6.33 21.25 10.57
C ILE A 45 5.57 21.86 9.39
N ASN A 46 5.56 23.18 9.28
CA ASN A 46 4.85 23.89 8.19
C ASN A 46 5.39 23.51 6.81
N PHE A 47 6.71 23.41 6.64
CA PHE A 47 7.31 22.93 5.40
C PHE A 47 6.84 21.52 5.05
N ASN A 48 6.83 20.60 6.02
CA ASN A 48 6.43 19.21 5.80
C ASN A 48 4.93 19.08 5.47
N THR A 49 4.07 19.84 6.16
CA THR A 49 2.63 19.92 5.85
C THR A 49 2.41 20.38 4.42
N GLU A 50 3.01 21.51 4.04
CA GLU A 50 2.85 22.07 2.70
C GLU A 50 3.44 21.18 1.61
N SER A 51 4.59 20.55 1.88
CA SER A 51 5.25 19.64 0.95
C SER A 51 4.60 18.24 0.88
N SER A 52 3.59 17.97 1.69
CA SER A 52 2.83 16.71 1.68
C SER A 52 1.38 16.90 1.23
N SER A 53 0.87 18.13 1.24
CA SER A 53 -0.48 18.50 0.81
C SER A 53 -0.53 18.69 -0.72
N TYR A 54 -0.59 17.57 -1.45
CA TYR A 54 -0.80 17.52 -2.90
C TYR A 54 -1.74 16.37 -3.25
N TRP A 55 -2.54 16.57 -4.30
CA TRP A 55 -3.39 15.55 -4.89
C TRP A 55 -2.59 14.33 -5.35
N SER A 56 -1.62 14.55 -6.23
CA SER A 56 -0.68 13.50 -6.66
C SER A 56 0.45 13.31 -5.66
N THR A 57 0.65 12.08 -5.18
CA THR A 57 1.79 11.77 -4.30
C THR A 57 3.15 11.98 -4.98
N ALA A 58 3.21 11.96 -6.32
CA ALA A 58 4.43 12.21 -7.08
C ALA A 58 5.02 13.60 -6.79
N LEU A 59 4.17 14.61 -6.56
CA LEU A 59 4.59 15.98 -6.25
C LEU A 59 5.20 16.11 -4.87
N ARG A 60 4.83 15.22 -3.94
CA ARG A 60 5.36 15.21 -2.58
C ARG A 60 6.85 14.86 -2.54
N GLU A 61 7.40 14.28 -3.61
CA GLU A 61 8.83 13.98 -3.73
C GLU A 61 9.67 15.19 -4.16
N ILE A 62 9.05 16.22 -4.72
CA ILE A 62 9.72 17.40 -5.27
C ILE A 62 9.74 18.47 -4.19
N LYS A 63 10.88 18.63 -3.52
CA LYS A 63 11.00 19.47 -2.32
C LYS A 63 11.59 20.85 -2.62
N PRO A 64 10.84 21.95 -2.38
CA PRO A 64 11.34 23.32 -2.48
C PRO A 64 12.52 23.58 -1.53
N ALA A 65 13.35 24.57 -1.87
CA ALA A 65 14.40 25.06 -0.98
C ALA A 65 13.82 25.76 0.26
N CYS A 66 12.71 26.47 0.09
CA CYS A 66 11.90 27.05 1.16
C CYS A 66 10.45 27.24 0.71
N VAL A 67 9.54 27.28 1.68
CA VAL A 67 8.12 27.57 1.47
C VAL A 67 7.81 28.95 2.03
N VAL A 68 7.24 29.83 1.23
CA VAL A 68 6.73 31.14 1.60
C VAL A 68 5.22 31.02 1.75
N THR A 69 4.72 31.03 2.99
CA THR A 69 3.30 30.98 3.32
C THR A 69 2.72 32.39 3.28
N ALA A 70 2.13 32.77 2.15
CA ALA A 70 1.56 34.09 1.94
C ALA A 70 0.14 34.17 2.52
N LYS A 71 -0.15 35.23 3.27
CA LYS A 71 -1.51 35.54 3.78
C LYS A 71 -2.14 36.73 3.07
N SER A 72 -1.38 37.44 2.23
CA SER A 72 -1.80 38.69 1.61
C SER A 72 -1.09 38.93 0.28
N ALA A 73 -1.66 39.79 -0.55
CA ALA A 73 -1.03 40.25 -1.78
C ALA A 73 0.34 40.92 -1.53
N LYS A 74 0.50 41.57 -0.37
CA LYS A 74 1.76 42.19 0.03
C LYS A 74 2.88 41.17 0.27
N ASP A 75 2.56 40.01 0.85
CA ASP A 75 3.56 38.95 1.04
C ASP A 75 4.01 38.37 -0.30
N VAL A 76 3.05 38.11 -1.21
CA VAL A 76 3.34 37.64 -2.57
C VAL A 76 4.18 38.67 -3.34
N SER A 77 3.79 39.94 -3.28
CA SER A 77 4.53 41.07 -3.88
C SER A 77 5.96 41.17 -3.38
N THR A 78 6.14 41.06 -2.06
CA THR A 78 7.47 41.07 -1.43
C THR A 78 8.32 39.90 -1.91
N ALA A 79 7.76 38.69 -1.95
CA ALA A 79 8.46 37.50 -2.42
C ALA A 79 8.88 37.62 -3.89
N VAL A 80 7.97 38.03 -4.79
CA VAL A 80 8.25 38.21 -6.22
C VAL A 80 9.30 39.31 -6.44
N THR A 81 9.20 40.43 -5.74
CA THR A 81 10.17 41.53 -5.83
C THR A 81 11.57 41.09 -5.43
N ILE A 82 11.70 40.28 -4.37
CA ILE A 82 13.00 39.74 -3.95
C ILE A 82 13.50 38.69 -4.95
N LEU A 83 12.62 37.81 -5.44
CA LEU A 83 12.98 36.82 -6.47
C LEU A 83 13.50 37.48 -7.76
N ASN A 84 13.05 38.68 -8.12
CA ASN A 84 13.57 39.41 -9.27
C ASN A 84 15.03 39.86 -9.13
N LYS A 85 15.60 39.89 -7.92
CA LYS A 85 17.04 40.10 -7.69
C LYS A 85 17.88 38.86 -8.01
N TYR A 86 17.24 37.69 -8.17
CA TYR A 86 17.89 36.39 -8.35
C TYR A 86 17.34 35.68 -9.60
N PRO A 87 17.76 36.07 -10.82
CA PRO A 87 17.15 35.62 -12.08
C PRO A 87 17.31 34.11 -12.34
N ASP A 88 18.29 33.46 -11.72
CA ASP A 88 18.54 32.01 -11.81
C ASP A 88 17.62 31.18 -10.89
N VAL A 89 16.89 31.82 -9.97
CA VAL A 89 16.01 31.14 -9.01
C VAL A 89 14.63 30.90 -9.63
N LYS A 90 14.27 29.61 -9.78
CA LYS A 90 12.91 29.17 -10.14
C LYS A 90 11.96 29.25 -8.95
N PHE A 91 10.68 29.44 -9.21
CA PHE A 91 9.66 29.45 -8.18
C PHE A 91 8.33 28.88 -8.67
N ALA A 92 7.43 28.55 -7.75
CA ALA A 92 6.10 28.04 -8.03
C ALA A 92 5.08 28.72 -7.11
N ALA A 93 3.84 28.83 -7.57
CA ALA A 93 2.71 29.29 -6.76
C ALA A 93 1.74 28.13 -6.56
N LYS A 94 1.42 27.82 -5.30
CA LYS A 94 0.55 26.71 -4.94
C LYS A 94 -0.74 27.22 -4.30
N SER A 95 -1.86 26.86 -4.95
CA SER A 95 -3.25 26.96 -4.46
C SER A 95 -3.60 25.67 -3.67
N GLY A 96 -4.75 25.04 -3.91
CA GLY A 96 -5.17 23.79 -3.26
C GLY A 96 -4.39 22.52 -3.67
N GLY A 97 -3.42 22.61 -4.59
CA GLY A 97 -2.51 21.50 -4.90
C GLY A 97 -3.12 20.32 -5.69
N HIS A 98 -4.19 20.57 -6.47
CA HIS A 98 -4.91 19.53 -7.24
C HIS A 98 -4.25 19.16 -8.59
N ASP A 99 -3.45 20.06 -9.18
CA ASP A 99 -2.74 19.81 -10.44
C ASP A 99 -1.64 18.75 -10.22
N PRO A 100 -1.65 17.60 -10.94
CA PRO A 100 -0.67 16.53 -10.76
C PRO A 100 0.68 16.76 -11.45
N ASN A 101 0.83 17.84 -12.24
CA ASN A 101 2.01 18.07 -13.09
C ASN A 101 3.27 18.45 -12.27
N PRO A 102 4.38 17.70 -12.39
CA PRO A 102 5.62 17.88 -11.61
C PRO A 102 6.24 19.28 -11.60
N THR A 103 5.96 20.10 -12.61
CA THR A 103 6.62 21.40 -12.82
C THR A 103 5.71 22.59 -12.52
N HIS A 104 4.48 22.39 -12.07
CA HIS A 104 3.49 23.47 -11.91
C HIS A 104 3.44 24.00 -10.48
N ALA A 105 2.88 23.21 -9.56
CA ALA A 105 2.62 23.62 -8.17
C ALA A 105 3.80 23.36 -7.21
N THR A 106 4.99 23.07 -7.73
CA THR A 106 6.23 22.84 -6.96
C THR A 106 7.45 23.34 -7.75
N ALA A 107 8.51 23.72 -7.04
CA ALA A 107 9.65 24.46 -7.60
C ALA A 107 10.99 23.71 -7.56
N GLY A 108 11.03 22.40 -7.31
CA GLY A 108 12.31 21.67 -7.19
C GLY A 108 13.21 22.32 -6.15
N ASN A 109 14.47 22.62 -6.47
CA ASN A 109 15.37 23.34 -5.55
C ASN A 109 15.17 24.89 -5.52
N GLY A 110 14.00 25.37 -5.93
CA GLY A 110 13.57 26.78 -5.95
C GLY A 110 12.67 27.19 -4.78
N VAL A 111 11.92 28.29 -4.92
CA VAL A 111 11.03 28.83 -3.88
C VAL A 111 9.57 28.46 -4.14
N LEU A 112 8.88 27.91 -3.15
CA LEU A 112 7.43 27.66 -3.24
C LEU A 112 6.67 28.78 -2.53
N ILE A 113 5.82 29.51 -3.26
CA ILE A 113 4.86 30.47 -2.69
C ILE A 113 3.55 29.71 -2.46
N SER A 114 3.25 29.36 -1.21
CA SER A 114 1.98 28.74 -0.82
C SER A 114 0.96 29.82 -0.49
N LEU A 115 -0.22 29.72 -1.10
CA LEU A 115 -1.36 30.62 -0.89
C LEU A 115 -2.36 30.05 0.14
N ASN A 116 -2.03 28.97 0.83
CA ASN A 116 -2.93 28.19 1.70
C ASN A 116 -3.53 28.96 2.90
N GLU A 117 -3.07 30.18 3.21
CA GLU A 117 -3.70 31.06 4.21
C GLU A 117 -4.67 32.08 3.58
N MET A 118 -4.81 32.07 2.26
CA MET A 118 -5.76 32.89 1.50
C MET A 118 -6.94 32.03 1.08
N VAL A 119 -7.81 31.68 2.04
CA VAL A 119 -8.89 30.69 1.87
C VAL A 119 -10.27 31.30 2.15
N GLY A 120 -11.29 30.79 1.48
CA GLY A 120 -12.70 31.15 1.69
C GLY A 120 -13.23 32.20 0.72
N ALA A 121 -14.46 32.64 0.97
CA ALA A 121 -15.16 33.63 0.17
C ALA A 121 -16.12 34.48 1.00
N THR A 122 -16.44 35.67 0.52
CA THR A 122 -17.51 36.52 1.06
C THR A 122 -18.46 36.96 -0.05
N TYR A 123 -19.73 37.16 0.27
CA TYR A 123 -20.75 37.57 -0.70
C TYR A 123 -21.15 39.04 -0.52
N ASP A 124 -21.26 39.76 -1.64
CA ASP A 124 -21.79 41.11 -1.74
C ASP A 124 -23.14 41.04 -2.46
N SER A 125 -24.23 41.15 -1.68
CA SER A 125 -25.60 40.98 -2.18
C SER A 125 -26.07 42.14 -3.05
N GLU A 126 -25.54 43.35 -2.82
CA GLU A 126 -25.87 44.53 -3.63
C GLU A 126 -25.27 44.41 -5.03
N LYS A 127 -24.01 44.00 -5.11
CA LYS A 127 -23.30 43.82 -6.39
C LYS A 127 -23.52 42.45 -7.03
N LYS A 128 -24.07 41.48 -6.29
CA LYS A 128 -24.26 40.08 -6.69
C LYS A 128 -22.95 39.42 -7.12
N VAL A 129 -21.89 39.67 -6.37
CA VAL A 129 -20.56 39.09 -6.58
C VAL A 129 -20.04 38.47 -5.30
N ALA A 130 -19.18 37.46 -5.43
CA ALA A 130 -18.39 36.90 -4.35
C ALA A 130 -16.92 37.29 -4.49
N TYR A 131 -16.29 37.65 -3.38
CA TYR A 131 -14.86 37.85 -3.27
C TYR A 131 -14.22 36.54 -2.82
N VAL A 132 -13.56 35.83 -3.74
CA VAL A 132 -13.04 34.47 -3.56
C VAL A 132 -11.52 34.50 -3.44
N LYS A 133 -10.98 33.87 -2.41
CA LYS A 133 -9.53 33.75 -2.21
C LYS A 133 -8.96 32.51 -2.92
N PRO A 134 -7.71 32.57 -3.42
CA PRO A 134 -7.17 31.57 -4.36
C PRO A 134 -6.63 30.30 -3.70
N GLY A 135 -6.38 30.28 -2.39
CA GLY A 135 -5.48 29.33 -1.73
C GLY A 135 -6.04 27.94 -1.45
N GLY A 136 -7.35 27.85 -1.26
CA GLY A 136 -8.01 26.65 -0.75
C GLY A 136 -8.50 25.68 -1.82
N GLU A 137 -9.33 24.76 -1.36
CA GLU A 137 -10.12 23.86 -2.19
C GLU A 137 -11.52 24.44 -2.41
N TRP A 138 -12.26 23.91 -3.38
CA TRP A 138 -13.59 24.41 -3.72
C TRP A 138 -14.60 24.30 -2.57
N ASN A 139 -14.41 23.32 -1.68
CA ASN A 139 -15.15 23.14 -0.43
C ASN A 139 -15.13 24.40 0.44
N ASP A 140 -14.02 25.13 0.49
CA ASP A 140 -13.89 26.35 1.28
C ASP A 140 -14.77 27.49 0.74
N VAL A 141 -14.90 27.56 -0.58
CA VAL A 141 -15.70 28.59 -1.26
C VAL A 141 -17.19 28.32 -1.08
N ILE A 142 -17.63 27.09 -1.38
CA ILE A 142 -19.05 26.74 -1.34
C ILE A 142 -19.59 26.69 0.09
N SER A 143 -18.76 26.29 1.07
CA SER A 143 -19.17 26.31 2.48
C SER A 143 -19.36 27.75 2.98
N ALA A 144 -18.52 28.69 2.54
CA ALA A 144 -18.61 30.08 2.94
C ALA A 144 -19.85 30.79 2.37
N LEU A 145 -20.24 30.46 1.14
CA LEU A 145 -21.38 31.08 0.44
C LEU A 145 -22.73 30.41 0.74
N ASN A 146 -22.74 29.20 1.31
CA ASN A 146 -23.97 28.42 1.53
C ASN A 146 -25.03 29.18 2.33
N LYS A 147 -24.61 29.91 3.37
CA LYS A 147 -25.51 30.69 4.24
C LYS A 147 -26.26 31.80 3.50
N ASP A 148 -25.71 32.25 2.37
CA ASP A 148 -26.24 33.35 1.58
C ASP A 148 -27.16 32.84 0.44
N GLY A 149 -27.31 31.52 0.28
CA GLY A 149 -28.18 30.92 -0.75
C GLY A 149 -27.70 31.14 -2.18
N VAL A 150 -26.38 31.32 -2.36
CA VAL A 150 -25.76 31.57 -3.67
C VAL A 150 -24.59 30.61 -3.93
N ALA A 151 -24.31 30.39 -5.22
CA ALA A 151 -23.12 29.70 -5.69
C ALA A 151 -22.39 30.51 -6.75
N VAL A 152 -21.10 30.24 -6.90
CA VAL A 152 -20.28 30.71 -8.02
C VAL A 152 -19.97 29.53 -8.94
N VAL A 153 -19.80 29.82 -10.23
CA VAL A 153 -19.44 28.81 -11.23
C VAL A 153 -18.02 28.32 -10.96
N GLY A 154 -17.84 27.01 -10.76
CA GLY A 154 -16.52 26.39 -10.69
C GLY A 154 -16.54 24.89 -10.38
N GLY A 155 -15.66 24.41 -9.50
CA GLY A 155 -15.35 22.99 -9.32
C GLY A 155 -16.56 22.06 -9.15
N ARG A 156 -16.55 20.92 -9.85
CA ARG A 156 -17.57 19.86 -9.76
C ARG A 156 -17.31 18.84 -8.64
N LEU A 157 -16.09 18.85 -8.09
CA LEU A 157 -15.71 18.12 -6.88
C LEU A 157 -15.16 19.12 -5.86
N GLY A 158 -15.51 18.92 -4.59
CA GLY A 158 -15.15 19.84 -3.51
C GLY A 158 -13.64 20.02 -3.26
N LEU A 159 -12.83 19.03 -3.63
CA LEU A 159 -11.38 18.98 -3.37
C LEU A 159 -10.51 19.63 -4.46
N VAL A 160 -11.14 20.21 -5.50
CA VAL A 160 -10.41 20.88 -6.57
C VAL A 160 -9.86 22.23 -6.09
N GLY A 161 -8.59 22.52 -6.39
CA GLY A 161 -7.93 23.77 -6.01
C GLY A 161 -8.50 25.01 -6.73
N VAL A 162 -8.82 26.06 -5.97
CA VAL A 162 -9.55 27.25 -6.45
C VAL A 162 -8.80 28.02 -7.52
N GLY A 163 -7.54 28.41 -7.25
CA GLY A 163 -6.77 29.31 -8.12
C GLY A 163 -6.42 28.69 -9.47
N GLY A 164 -6.01 27.42 -9.46
CA GLY A 164 -5.73 26.66 -10.69
C GLY A 164 -6.99 26.52 -11.56
N LEU A 165 -8.12 26.13 -10.96
CA LEU A 165 -9.38 25.99 -11.69
C LEU A 165 -9.80 27.29 -12.38
N LEU A 166 -9.81 28.39 -11.65
CA LEU A 166 -10.32 29.68 -12.14
C LEU A 166 -9.43 30.34 -13.20
N THR A 167 -8.12 30.13 -13.16
CA THR A 167 -7.18 30.74 -14.12
C THR A 167 -7.05 29.94 -15.42
N GLN A 168 -7.40 28.65 -15.39
CA GLN A 168 -7.23 27.72 -16.52
C GLN A 168 -8.53 27.48 -17.31
N GLY A 169 -9.65 28.08 -16.91
CA GLY A 169 -10.94 27.98 -17.59
C GLY A 169 -12.04 27.50 -16.64
N GLY A 170 -11.91 26.26 -16.16
CA GLY A 170 -12.78 25.64 -15.18
C GLY A 170 -14.17 25.27 -15.72
N ILE A 171 -14.47 23.98 -15.82
CA ILE A 171 -15.79 23.48 -16.19
C ILE A 171 -16.62 23.18 -14.95
N SER A 172 -17.88 23.59 -14.96
CA SER A 172 -18.81 23.50 -13.84
C SER A 172 -20.07 22.75 -14.21
N PHE A 173 -20.77 22.22 -13.21
CA PHE A 173 -22.15 21.77 -13.37
C PHE A 173 -23.09 22.89 -13.81
N LEU A 174 -22.73 24.16 -13.55
CA LEU A 174 -23.50 25.33 -13.94
C LEU A 174 -23.07 25.92 -15.29
N SER A 175 -22.15 25.28 -16.02
CA SER A 175 -21.53 25.92 -17.18
C SER A 175 -22.46 26.13 -18.37
N ALA A 176 -23.45 25.26 -18.59
CA ALA A 176 -24.44 25.47 -19.64
C ALA A 176 -25.36 26.68 -19.35
N GLN A 177 -25.58 27.02 -18.08
CA GLN A 177 -26.33 28.21 -17.67
C GLN A 177 -25.50 29.50 -17.76
N TYR A 178 -24.22 29.43 -17.39
CA TYR A 178 -23.44 30.64 -17.06
C TYR A 178 -22.04 30.72 -17.68
N GLY A 179 -21.65 29.78 -18.54
CA GLY A 179 -20.32 29.71 -19.16
C GLY A 179 -19.30 28.98 -18.29
N LEU A 180 -18.03 29.00 -18.68
CA LEU A 180 -16.94 28.46 -17.86
C LEU A 180 -16.76 29.29 -16.58
N ALA A 181 -16.08 28.71 -15.59
CA ALA A 181 -15.82 29.35 -14.31
C ALA A 181 -15.07 30.69 -14.49
N ALA A 182 -14.05 30.70 -15.35
CA ALA A 182 -13.25 31.87 -15.66
C ALA A 182 -14.09 33.03 -16.25
N ASP A 183 -15.09 32.71 -17.09
CA ASP A 183 -15.98 33.69 -17.74
C ASP A 183 -16.76 34.55 -16.73
N ASN A 184 -16.94 34.01 -15.52
CA ASN A 184 -17.70 34.63 -14.46
C ASN A 184 -16.87 35.57 -13.58
N ILE A 185 -15.55 35.63 -13.76
CA ILE A 185 -14.66 36.54 -13.04
C ILE A 185 -14.78 37.94 -13.63
N VAL A 186 -15.06 38.94 -12.80
CA VAL A 186 -15.20 40.34 -13.21
C VAL A 186 -14.02 41.21 -12.79
N SER A 187 -13.23 40.77 -11.82
CA SER A 187 -12.02 41.48 -11.41
C SER A 187 -11.00 40.54 -10.73
N TRP A 188 -9.72 40.86 -10.86
CA TRP A 188 -8.59 40.15 -10.26
C TRP A 188 -7.72 41.12 -9.46
N GLU A 189 -7.49 40.83 -8.18
CA GLU A 189 -6.33 41.37 -7.47
C GLU A 189 -5.18 40.40 -7.67
N MET A 190 -4.03 40.87 -8.15
CA MET A 190 -2.91 40.01 -8.48
C MET A 190 -1.56 40.71 -8.34
N VAL A 191 -0.51 39.92 -8.23
CA VAL A 191 0.89 40.37 -8.30
C VAL A 191 1.44 40.03 -9.67
N ASN A 192 1.86 41.04 -10.43
CA ASN A 192 2.43 40.87 -11.76
C ASN A 192 3.92 40.46 -11.71
N ALA A 193 4.54 40.29 -12.88
CA ALA A 193 5.93 39.88 -13.02
C ALA A 193 6.94 40.78 -12.28
N ASN A 194 6.71 42.09 -12.20
CA ASN A 194 7.61 43.02 -11.54
C ASN A 194 7.39 43.14 -10.01
N GLY A 195 6.40 42.42 -9.47
CA GLY A 195 6.06 42.41 -8.05
C GLY A 195 5.03 43.46 -7.63
N THR A 196 4.48 44.25 -8.55
CA THR A 196 3.42 45.24 -8.26
C THR A 196 2.08 44.56 -8.04
N ILE A 197 1.35 45.00 -7.01
CA ILE A 197 -0.05 44.60 -6.78
C ILE A 197 -0.93 45.44 -7.70
N VAL A 198 -1.73 44.77 -8.53
CA VAL A 198 -2.65 45.42 -9.48
C VAL A 198 -4.05 44.85 -9.32
N THR A 199 -5.05 45.68 -9.61
CA THR A 199 -6.43 45.26 -9.75
C THR A 199 -6.84 45.41 -11.20
N ILE A 200 -7.18 44.30 -11.83
CA ILE A 200 -7.69 44.27 -13.20
C ILE A 200 -9.21 44.22 -13.13
N ASP A 201 -9.89 45.15 -13.79
CA ASP A 201 -11.34 45.17 -13.94
C ASP A 201 -11.70 44.76 -15.37
N ALA A 202 -12.58 43.77 -15.52
CA ALA A 202 -12.89 43.21 -16.82
C ALA A 202 -13.53 44.19 -17.80
N LYS A 203 -14.18 45.25 -17.29
CA LYS A 203 -14.81 46.28 -18.11
C LYS A 203 -13.78 47.36 -18.51
N ALA A 204 -12.84 47.68 -17.63
CA ALA A 204 -11.81 48.67 -17.89
C ALA A 204 -10.66 48.13 -18.76
N GLN A 205 -10.30 46.84 -18.62
CA GLN A 205 -9.24 46.18 -19.40
C GLN A 205 -9.75 44.90 -20.08
N PRO A 206 -10.66 45.00 -21.06
CA PRO A 206 -11.33 43.84 -21.64
C PRO A 206 -10.37 42.85 -22.32
N GLU A 207 -9.34 43.32 -23.02
CA GLU A 207 -8.40 42.43 -23.70
C GLU A 207 -7.57 41.58 -22.72
N LEU A 208 -7.07 42.19 -21.65
CA LEU A 208 -6.34 41.49 -20.60
C LEU A 208 -7.27 40.55 -19.79
N ALA A 209 -8.52 40.94 -19.59
CA ALA A 209 -9.51 40.09 -18.93
C ALA A 209 -9.81 38.82 -19.73
N VAL A 210 -9.91 38.91 -21.06
CA VAL A 210 -10.03 37.72 -21.92
C VAL A 210 -8.82 36.81 -21.76
N ALA A 211 -7.61 37.38 -21.77
CA ALA A 211 -6.38 36.61 -21.62
C ALA A 211 -6.28 35.92 -20.25
N LEU A 212 -6.62 36.60 -19.16
CA LEU A 212 -6.60 36.05 -17.79
C LEU A 212 -7.58 34.88 -17.59
N ARG A 213 -8.61 34.76 -18.44
CA ARG A 213 -9.57 33.67 -18.41
C ARG A 213 -9.08 32.50 -19.27
N GLY A 214 -8.20 31.66 -18.74
CA GLY A 214 -7.74 30.45 -19.43
C GLY A 214 -6.25 30.42 -19.78
N SER A 215 -5.46 31.39 -19.32
CA SER A 215 -4.01 31.41 -19.51
C SER A 215 -3.20 30.94 -18.30
N GLY A 216 -3.84 30.41 -17.26
CA GLY A 216 -3.17 30.02 -16.03
C GLY A 216 -2.49 31.20 -15.35
N SER A 217 -1.27 30.98 -14.84
CA SER A 217 -0.50 31.98 -14.07
C SER A 217 0.37 32.92 -14.92
N GLN A 218 0.21 32.93 -16.25
CA GLN A 218 1.11 33.60 -17.19
C GLN A 218 1.17 35.13 -17.09
N PHE A 219 0.15 35.74 -16.48
CA PHE A 219 0.05 37.20 -16.31
C PHE A 219 0.33 37.65 -14.86
N GLY A 220 0.37 36.70 -13.91
CA GLY A 220 0.71 36.97 -12.51
C GLY A 220 0.06 36.00 -11.52
N ILE A 221 0.34 36.21 -10.25
CA ILE A 221 -0.20 35.41 -9.13
C ILE A 221 -1.44 36.13 -8.59
N VAL A 222 -2.61 35.56 -8.82
CA VAL A 222 -3.89 36.11 -8.34
C VAL A 222 -4.02 35.89 -6.83
N THR A 223 -4.40 36.95 -6.11
CA THR A 223 -4.55 37.00 -4.64
C THR A 223 -6.02 37.16 -4.22
N GLN A 224 -6.89 37.60 -5.13
CA GLN A 224 -8.35 37.57 -4.97
C GLN A 224 -9.05 37.59 -6.33
N PHE A 225 -10.12 36.81 -6.45
CA PHE A 225 -11.06 36.87 -7.56
C PHE A 225 -12.35 37.57 -7.10
N THR A 226 -12.91 38.42 -7.95
CA THR A 226 -14.29 38.90 -7.81
C THR A 226 -15.13 38.18 -8.86
N ILE A 227 -16.08 37.37 -8.44
CA ILE A 227 -16.81 36.43 -9.32
C ILE A 227 -18.31 36.68 -9.21
N ARG A 228 -19.05 36.62 -10.33
CA ARG A 228 -20.51 36.67 -10.30
C ARG A 228 -21.08 35.50 -9.49
N ALA A 229 -21.99 35.80 -8.57
CA ALA A 229 -22.69 34.80 -7.77
C ALA A 229 -24.15 34.69 -8.21
N TYR A 230 -24.67 33.47 -8.18
CA TYR A 230 -26.00 33.14 -8.67
C TYR A 230 -26.82 32.50 -7.55
N PRO A 231 -28.10 32.87 -7.39
CA PRO A 231 -28.99 32.18 -6.45
C PRO A 231 -29.02 30.69 -6.75
N ILE A 232 -28.89 29.87 -5.70
CA ILE A 232 -29.01 28.42 -5.82
C ILE A 232 -29.81 27.88 -4.64
N GLY A 233 -30.83 27.08 -4.96
CA GLY A 233 -31.64 26.41 -3.95
C GLY A 233 -31.10 25.03 -3.62
N LYS A 234 -32.00 24.13 -3.21
CA LYS A 234 -31.71 22.71 -3.23
C LYS A 234 -31.58 22.22 -4.68
N VAL A 235 -30.66 21.30 -4.88
CA VAL A 235 -30.36 20.69 -6.17
C VAL A 235 -30.65 19.20 -6.10
N TRP A 236 -30.79 18.57 -7.26
CA TRP A 236 -30.87 17.12 -7.37
C TRP A 236 -29.60 16.60 -8.03
N GLY A 237 -29.00 15.56 -7.48
CA GLY A 237 -27.78 14.99 -8.05
C GLY A 237 -27.12 13.98 -7.12
N GLY A 238 -26.02 13.42 -7.60
CA GLY A 238 -25.23 12.40 -6.91
C GLY A 238 -24.49 11.54 -7.93
N ILE A 239 -24.09 10.35 -7.53
CA ILE A 239 -23.37 9.40 -8.37
C ILE A 239 -24.24 8.17 -8.59
N ARG A 240 -24.24 7.65 -9.82
CA ARG A 240 -24.74 6.31 -10.11
C ARG A 240 -23.62 5.45 -10.68
N MET A 241 -23.60 4.18 -10.31
CA MET A 241 -22.71 3.20 -10.94
C MET A 241 -23.51 2.21 -11.76
N TYR A 242 -22.92 1.72 -12.83
CA TYR A 242 -23.51 0.78 -13.76
C TYR A 242 -22.51 -0.31 -14.09
N ASP A 243 -23.05 -1.47 -14.43
CA ASP A 243 -22.26 -2.59 -14.95
C ASP A 243 -21.67 -2.26 -16.33
N GLU A 244 -20.59 -2.96 -16.71
CA GLU A 244 -19.94 -2.80 -18.02
C GLU A 244 -20.92 -3.07 -19.17
N SER A 245 -21.89 -3.97 -18.99
CA SER A 245 -22.92 -4.29 -20.00
C SER A 245 -23.82 -3.11 -20.38
N LYS A 246 -23.84 -2.02 -19.58
CA LYS A 246 -24.65 -0.83 -19.86
C LYS A 246 -23.93 0.26 -20.65
N THR A 247 -22.67 0.02 -21.02
CA THR A 247 -21.81 1.02 -21.66
C THR A 247 -22.44 1.61 -22.93
N ASP A 248 -22.94 0.78 -23.84
CA ASP A 248 -23.51 1.25 -25.11
C ASP A 248 -24.83 2.03 -24.91
N GLU A 249 -25.70 1.57 -23.99
CA GLU A 249 -26.92 2.28 -23.60
C GLU A 249 -26.61 3.67 -23.04
N ILE A 250 -25.55 3.78 -22.24
CA ILE A 250 -25.08 5.04 -21.66
C ILE A 250 -24.53 5.96 -22.74
N TYR A 251 -23.74 5.45 -23.69
CA TYR A 251 -23.22 6.26 -24.80
C TYR A 251 -24.32 6.81 -25.69
N GLU A 252 -25.32 6.01 -26.04
CA GLU A 252 -26.49 6.47 -26.79
C GLU A 252 -27.25 7.57 -26.04
N ALA A 253 -27.47 7.38 -24.73
CA ALA A 253 -28.16 8.35 -23.91
C ALA A 253 -27.36 9.66 -23.74
N MET A 254 -26.05 9.58 -23.50
CA MET A 254 -25.13 10.72 -23.46
C MET A 254 -25.11 11.45 -24.81
N HIS A 255 -25.03 10.72 -25.92
CA HIS A 255 -24.99 11.28 -27.26
C HIS A 255 -26.23 12.11 -27.59
N ARG A 256 -27.41 11.68 -27.13
CA ARG A 256 -28.66 12.46 -27.25
C ARG A 256 -28.74 13.62 -26.26
N PHE A 257 -28.11 13.49 -25.10
CA PHE A 257 -28.09 14.53 -24.06
C PHE A 257 -27.30 15.77 -24.48
N ILE A 258 -26.14 15.60 -25.12
CA ILE A 258 -25.23 16.71 -25.48
C ILE A 258 -25.96 17.86 -26.21
N PRO A 259 -26.58 17.67 -27.39
CA PRO A 259 -27.27 18.77 -28.08
C PRO A 259 -28.55 19.22 -27.37
N TYR A 260 -29.18 18.32 -26.60
CA TYR A 260 -30.38 18.65 -25.84
C TYR A 260 -30.11 19.59 -24.66
N ASN A 261 -28.87 19.62 -24.14
CA ASN A 261 -28.52 20.45 -23.01
C ASN A 261 -28.72 21.95 -23.30
N SER A 262 -28.70 22.38 -24.56
CA SER A 262 -29.08 23.73 -24.96
C SER A 262 -30.56 24.07 -24.70
N LYS A 263 -31.44 23.06 -24.64
CA LYS A 263 -32.86 23.19 -24.29
C LYS A 263 -33.10 23.12 -22.78
N ASP A 264 -32.25 22.41 -22.06
CA ASP A 264 -32.27 22.30 -20.60
C ASP A 264 -30.88 22.51 -20.01
N PRO A 265 -30.45 23.78 -19.87
CA PRO A 265 -29.09 24.11 -19.41
C PRO A 265 -28.87 23.79 -17.93
N LYS A 266 -29.92 23.40 -17.19
CA LYS A 266 -29.86 23.10 -15.76
C LYS A 266 -29.28 21.72 -15.45
N ALA A 267 -29.27 20.83 -16.44
CA ALA A 267 -28.75 19.49 -16.30
C ALA A 267 -27.25 19.43 -16.64
N ALA A 268 -26.49 18.61 -15.93
CA ALA A 268 -25.11 18.30 -16.28
C ALA A 268 -24.75 16.87 -15.86
N ILE A 269 -23.85 16.25 -16.63
CA ILE A 269 -23.35 14.91 -16.35
C ILE A 269 -21.84 14.81 -16.61
N ILE A 270 -21.21 13.79 -16.03
CA ILE A 270 -19.90 13.28 -16.44
C ILE A 270 -20.04 11.76 -16.55
N VAL A 271 -19.61 11.18 -17.67
CA VAL A 271 -19.59 9.72 -17.87
C VAL A 271 -18.16 9.22 -17.71
N THR A 272 -17.91 8.40 -16.70
CA THR A 272 -16.58 7.91 -16.33
C THR A 272 -16.52 6.39 -16.53
N ASN A 273 -15.74 5.92 -17.51
CA ASN A 273 -15.47 4.49 -17.65
C ASN A 273 -14.24 4.12 -16.82
N LEU A 274 -14.43 3.31 -15.78
CA LEU A 274 -13.37 2.94 -14.86
C LEU A 274 -12.68 1.64 -15.28
N ILE A 275 -11.39 1.55 -14.96
CA ILE A 275 -10.65 0.30 -14.85
C ILE A 275 -10.12 0.25 -13.42
N LEU A 276 -10.72 -0.60 -12.59
CA LEU A 276 -10.38 -0.76 -11.18
C LEU A 276 -9.56 -2.04 -10.94
N THR A 277 -9.19 -2.24 -9.67
CA THR A 277 -8.45 -3.42 -9.20
C THR A 277 -9.14 -4.73 -9.61
N GLY A 278 -8.36 -5.71 -10.03
CA GLY A 278 -8.88 -7.00 -10.51
C GLY A 278 -9.51 -6.94 -11.91
N SER A 279 -9.21 -5.91 -12.70
CA SER A 279 -9.75 -5.70 -14.06
C SER A 279 -11.27 -5.49 -14.10
N THR A 280 -11.89 -5.05 -13.00
CA THR A 280 -13.31 -4.67 -12.97
C THR A 280 -13.52 -3.33 -13.69
N ARG A 281 -14.61 -3.22 -14.47
CA ARG A 281 -14.82 -2.08 -15.39
C ARG A 281 -16.21 -1.43 -15.27
N PRO A 282 -16.57 -0.89 -14.10
CA PRO A 282 -17.85 -0.22 -13.94
C PRO A 282 -17.88 1.11 -14.69
N ASN A 283 -19.09 1.56 -15.00
CA ASN A 283 -19.35 2.92 -15.44
C ASN A 283 -19.82 3.74 -14.25
N LEU A 284 -19.23 4.91 -14.01
CA LEU A 284 -19.62 5.85 -12.97
C LEU A 284 -20.13 7.11 -13.64
N LEU A 285 -21.32 7.57 -13.26
CA LEU A 285 -21.87 8.82 -13.77
C LEU A 285 -22.12 9.80 -12.63
N PHE A 286 -21.60 11.02 -12.78
CA PHE A 286 -21.98 12.15 -11.95
C PHE A 286 -23.22 12.81 -12.53
N TYR A 287 -24.25 13.01 -11.71
CA TYR A 287 -25.50 13.66 -12.10
C TYR A 287 -25.68 14.98 -11.35
N PHE A 288 -26.15 15.99 -12.09
CA PHE A 288 -26.55 17.27 -11.54
C PHE A 288 -27.77 17.82 -12.25
N TYR A 289 -28.68 18.40 -11.48
CA TYR A 289 -29.76 19.24 -11.96
C TYR A 289 -29.98 20.44 -11.03
N ASP A 290 -29.99 21.65 -11.60
CA ASP A 290 -30.28 22.91 -10.91
C ASP A 290 -31.78 23.07 -10.59
N GLY A 291 -32.22 22.28 -9.61
CA GLY A 291 -33.56 22.28 -9.03
C GLY A 291 -33.83 20.99 -8.24
N GLU A 292 -34.89 20.98 -7.44
CA GLU A 292 -35.23 19.83 -6.59
C GLU A 292 -35.72 18.61 -7.37
N LYS A 293 -36.29 18.80 -8.56
CA LYS A 293 -36.88 17.72 -9.35
C LYS A 293 -36.25 17.69 -10.75
N PRO A 294 -35.52 16.62 -11.11
CA PRO A 294 -35.00 16.48 -12.47
C PRO A 294 -36.15 16.29 -13.47
N PRO A 295 -35.91 16.53 -14.77
CA PRO A 295 -36.92 16.31 -15.80
C PRO A 295 -37.34 14.84 -15.85
N THR A 296 -38.63 14.59 -16.11
CA THR A 296 -39.21 13.25 -16.24
C THR A 296 -39.30 12.77 -17.69
N SER A 297 -38.95 13.62 -18.65
CA SER A 297 -38.91 13.33 -20.08
C SER A 297 -37.65 13.92 -20.74
N GLY A 298 -37.32 13.42 -21.93
CA GLY A 298 -36.13 13.83 -22.68
C GLY A 298 -34.84 13.09 -22.28
N PRO A 299 -33.70 13.42 -22.92
CA PRO A 299 -32.47 12.63 -22.82
C PRO A 299 -31.88 12.51 -21.41
N PHE A 300 -32.01 13.53 -20.56
CA PHE A 300 -31.57 13.43 -19.17
C PHE A 300 -32.42 12.42 -18.39
N ALA A 301 -33.73 12.41 -18.59
CA ALA A 301 -34.61 11.41 -18.00
C ALA A 301 -34.33 10.00 -18.54
N ASP A 302 -33.93 9.87 -19.81
CA ASP A 302 -33.56 8.59 -20.42
C ASP A 302 -32.31 7.98 -19.74
N LEU A 303 -31.32 8.80 -19.39
CA LEU A 303 -30.17 8.36 -18.58
C LEU A 303 -30.61 7.80 -17.21
N LEU A 304 -31.67 8.35 -16.61
CA LEU A 304 -32.19 7.89 -15.32
C LEU A 304 -32.98 6.58 -15.41
N LYS A 305 -33.45 6.20 -16.60
CA LYS A 305 -34.16 4.93 -16.86
C LYS A 305 -33.22 3.75 -16.97
N ILE A 306 -31.94 3.98 -17.28
CA ILE A 306 -30.92 2.93 -17.32
C ILE A 306 -30.76 2.40 -15.88
N LYS A 307 -30.90 1.09 -15.70
CA LYS A 307 -30.82 0.44 -14.39
C LYS A 307 -29.38 0.51 -13.85
N SER A 308 -29.18 1.24 -12.76
CA SER A 308 -27.90 1.34 -12.05
C SER A 308 -27.73 0.20 -11.03
N THR A 309 -26.48 -0.15 -10.73
CA THR A 309 -26.10 -1.06 -9.63
C THR A 309 -25.97 -0.33 -8.30
N TYR A 310 -25.71 0.98 -8.34
CA TYR A 310 -25.64 1.86 -7.18
C TYR A 310 -26.22 3.23 -7.53
N ASP A 311 -26.91 3.87 -6.60
CA ASP A 311 -27.51 5.19 -6.78
C ASP A 311 -27.46 6.00 -5.48
N SER A 312 -26.75 7.12 -5.50
CA SER A 312 -26.73 8.10 -4.41
C SER A 312 -27.46 9.40 -4.73
N THR A 313 -28.15 9.46 -5.87
CA THR A 313 -28.83 10.67 -6.34
C THR A 313 -29.99 11.04 -5.43
N LYS A 314 -30.03 12.30 -5.00
CA LYS A 314 -31.05 12.81 -4.08
C LYS A 314 -31.16 14.33 -4.16
N ILE A 315 -32.23 14.85 -3.58
CA ILE A 315 -32.37 16.28 -3.29
C ILE A 315 -31.43 16.62 -2.13
N GLN A 316 -30.58 17.61 -2.32
CA GLN A 316 -29.58 18.03 -1.33
C GLN A 316 -29.15 19.49 -1.56
N SER A 317 -28.32 20.03 -0.66
CA SER A 317 -27.68 21.33 -0.91
C SER A 317 -26.59 21.19 -1.98
N TYR A 318 -26.30 22.27 -2.71
CA TYR A 318 -25.20 22.27 -3.68
C TYR A 318 -23.83 21.96 -3.03
N PRO A 319 -23.49 22.52 -1.85
CA PRO A 319 -22.27 22.13 -1.14
C PRO A 319 -22.18 20.64 -0.78
N ASP A 320 -23.27 20.05 -0.29
CA ASP A 320 -23.29 18.63 0.08
C ASP A 320 -23.06 17.73 -1.14
N LEU A 321 -23.63 18.09 -2.29
CA LEU A 321 -23.41 17.39 -3.55
C LEU A 321 -21.92 17.40 -3.92
N LEU A 322 -21.29 18.58 -4.00
CA LEU A 322 -19.88 18.69 -4.40
C LEU A 322 -18.94 18.01 -3.40
N LYS A 323 -19.25 18.09 -2.10
CA LYS A 323 -18.49 17.40 -1.05
C LYS A 323 -18.60 15.89 -1.22
N SER A 324 -19.82 15.36 -1.42
CA SER A 324 -20.04 13.92 -1.60
C SER A 324 -19.35 13.37 -2.86
N ASN A 325 -19.35 14.13 -3.95
CA ASN A 325 -18.64 13.76 -5.18
C ASN A 325 -17.12 13.60 -4.98
N GLY A 326 -16.53 14.37 -4.04
CA GLY A 326 -15.10 14.31 -3.74
C GLY A 326 -14.66 13.12 -2.86
N VAL A 327 -15.57 12.54 -2.07
CA VAL A 327 -15.18 11.55 -1.02
C VAL A 327 -14.46 10.33 -1.61
N GLY A 328 -15.02 9.71 -2.64
CA GLY A 328 -14.43 8.50 -3.23
C GLY A 328 -13.04 8.73 -3.82
N VAL A 329 -12.83 9.89 -4.45
CA VAL A 329 -11.57 10.24 -5.10
C VAL A 329 -10.50 10.61 -4.05
N SER A 330 -10.89 11.23 -2.93
CA SER A 330 -9.97 11.62 -1.85
C SER A 330 -9.23 10.45 -1.19
N LEU A 331 -9.79 9.24 -1.25
CA LEU A 331 -9.22 8.04 -0.63
C LEU A 331 -8.08 7.39 -1.44
N LEU A 332 -7.84 7.84 -2.67
CA LEU A 332 -6.89 7.19 -3.58
C LEU A 332 -5.43 7.31 -3.14
N ASN A 333 -5.05 8.43 -2.50
CA ASN A 333 -3.69 8.71 -1.99
C ASN A 333 -2.56 8.08 -2.84
N SER A 334 -2.61 8.32 -4.15
CA SER A 334 -1.78 7.66 -5.15
C SER A 334 -1.04 8.68 -6.02
N ARG A 335 -0.13 8.19 -6.87
CA ARG A 335 0.47 8.99 -7.94
C ARG A 335 -0.61 9.15 -9.00
N ILE A 336 -0.92 10.38 -9.37
CA ILE A 336 -1.97 10.70 -10.35
C ILE A 336 -1.33 11.35 -11.58
N SER A 337 -1.89 11.08 -12.75
CA SER A 337 -1.69 11.85 -13.99
C SER A 337 -3.03 12.18 -14.64
N PHE A 338 -3.11 13.36 -15.25
CA PHE A 338 -4.17 13.75 -16.18
C PHE A 338 -3.62 13.85 -17.60
N ARG A 339 -4.50 13.71 -18.58
CA ARG A 339 -4.28 14.06 -19.98
C ARG A 339 -5.63 14.32 -20.63
N THR A 340 -5.70 15.25 -21.58
CA THR A 340 -6.97 15.63 -22.21
C THR A 340 -6.95 15.47 -23.73
N ALA A 341 -8.14 15.30 -24.33
CA ALA A 341 -8.40 15.46 -25.75
C ALA A 341 -9.79 16.09 -25.95
N THR A 342 -10.01 16.75 -27.09
CA THR A 342 -11.32 17.32 -27.44
C THR A 342 -11.87 16.57 -28.64
N ILE A 343 -13.04 15.96 -28.46
CA ILE A 343 -13.68 15.09 -29.45
C ILE A 343 -14.82 15.87 -30.13
N PRO A 344 -14.88 15.93 -31.48
CA PRO A 344 -16.03 16.47 -32.19
C PRO A 344 -17.32 15.71 -31.81
N TYR A 345 -18.45 16.40 -31.82
CA TYR A 345 -19.74 15.72 -31.79
C TYR A 345 -20.12 15.25 -33.20
N PHE A 346 -20.43 13.96 -33.36
CA PHE A 346 -20.79 13.34 -34.65
C PHE A 346 -22.30 13.03 -34.69
N PRO A 347 -23.14 13.85 -35.34
CA PRO A 347 -24.60 13.71 -35.25
C PRO A 347 -25.10 12.31 -35.62
N GLY A 348 -25.84 11.68 -34.70
CA GLY A 348 -26.46 10.37 -34.92
C GLY A 348 -25.49 9.19 -34.80
N ASN A 349 -24.24 9.41 -34.39
CA ASN A 349 -23.27 8.35 -34.19
C ASN A 349 -22.64 8.40 -32.78
N SER A 350 -23.06 7.48 -31.91
CA SER A 350 -22.50 7.31 -30.57
C SER A 350 -21.30 6.35 -30.52
N THR A 351 -21.03 5.61 -31.61
CA THR A 351 -20.06 4.49 -31.63
C THR A 351 -18.62 4.93 -31.40
N VAL A 352 -18.30 6.20 -31.70
CA VAL A 352 -16.99 6.82 -31.43
C VAL A 352 -16.56 6.65 -29.97
N TYR A 353 -17.49 6.73 -29.01
CA TYR A 353 -17.19 6.57 -27.58
C TYR A 353 -16.81 5.11 -27.25
N ALA A 354 -17.46 4.15 -27.90
CA ALA A 354 -17.13 2.73 -27.76
C ALA A 354 -15.76 2.41 -28.38
N GLU A 355 -15.43 3.00 -29.54
CA GLU A 355 -14.11 2.85 -30.17
C GLU A 355 -12.99 3.36 -29.26
N ILE A 356 -13.14 4.56 -28.68
CA ILE A 356 -12.18 5.15 -27.73
C ILE A 356 -11.99 4.23 -26.53
N THR A 357 -13.08 3.78 -25.90
CA THR A 357 -13.00 2.91 -24.72
C THR A 357 -12.41 1.54 -25.04
N ASN A 358 -12.71 0.97 -26.20
CA ASN A 358 -12.12 -0.29 -26.65
C ASN A 358 -10.61 -0.13 -26.92
N LYS A 359 -10.19 0.98 -27.53
CA LYS A 359 -8.77 1.30 -27.68
C LYS A 359 -8.09 1.44 -26.32
N TRP A 360 -8.73 2.15 -25.38
CA TRP A 360 -8.21 2.32 -24.03
C TRP A 360 -8.00 0.98 -23.32
N ARG A 361 -9.00 0.10 -23.39
CA ARG A 361 -8.91 -1.27 -22.86
C ARG A 361 -7.79 -2.06 -23.52
N ALA A 362 -7.55 -1.87 -24.82
CA ALA A 362 -6.46 -2.55 -25.53
C ALA A 362 -5.08 -2.08 -25.06
N ILE A 363 -4.87 -0.77 -24.94
CA ILE A 363 -3.62 -0.16 -24.45
C ILE A 363 -3.29 -0.65 -23.04
N THR A 364 -4.29 -0.65 -22.16
CA THR A 364 -4.07 -0.89 -20.72
C THR A 364 -4.14 -2.37 -20.32
N ARG A 365 -4.58 -3.27 -21.23
CA ARG A 365 -4.86 -4.68 -20.93
C ARG A 365 -3.71 -5.41 -20.23
N ALA A 366 -2.50 -5.28 -20.77
CA ALA A 366 -1.34 -6.02 -20.29
C ALA A 366 -0.98 -5.60 -18.85
N TYR A 367 -1.10 -4.30 -18.55
CA TYR A 367 -0.81 -3.75 -17.24
C TYR A 367 -1.82 -4.19 -16.18
N PHE A 368 -3.12 -4.10 -16.50
CA PHE A 368 -4.20 -4.40 -15.54
C PHE A 368 -4.51 -5.89 -15.34
N LYS A 369 -4.05 -6.77 -16.24
CA LYS A 369 -4.18 -8.23 -16.08
C LYS A 369 -3.23 -8.80 -15.03
N GLY A 370 -2.12 -8.13 -14.73
CA GLY A 370 -1.11 -8.58 -13.78
C GLY A 370 -1.29 -8.03 -12.37
N ILE A 371 -0.40 -8.43 -11.45
CA ILE A 371 -0.35 -7.95 -10.06
C ILE A 371 -0.22 -6.42 -9.96
N ARG A 372 0.32 -5.76 -10.99
CA ARG A 372 0.47 -4.30 -11.11
C ARG A 372 -0.89 -3.57 -11.10
N GLY A 373 -1.92 -4.20 -11.68
CA GLY A 373 -3.29 -3.67 -11.71
C GLY A 373 -4.03 -3.73 -10.37
N LEU A 374 -3.52 -4.47 -9.37
CA LEU A 374 -4.18 -4.61 -8.07
C LEU A 374 -4.06 -3.37 -7.17
N ALA A 375 -3.16 -2.44 -7.51
CA ALA A 375 -2.95 -1.18 -6.78
C ALA A 375 -3.01 0.03 -7.73
N SER A 376 -3.63 -0.11 -8.89
CA SER A 376 -3.77 0.96 -9.88
C SER A 376 -5.22 1.09 -10.31
N GLN A 377 -5.60 2.27 -10.78
CA GLN A 377 -6.86 2.51 -11.47
C GLN A 377 -6.65 3.48 -12.62
N CYS A 378 -7.52 3.41 -13.62
CA CYS A 378 -7.55 4.39 -14.69
C CYS A 378 -9.00 4.70 -15.07
N SER A 379 -9.25 5.89 -15.61
CA SER A 379 -10.53 6.31 -16.15
C SER A 379 -10.39 7.01 -17.49
N VAL A 380 -11.45 6.91 -18.28
CA VAL A 380 -11.72 7.80 -19.40
C VAL A 380 -13.04 8.49 -19.12
N ASP A 381 -12.98 9.80 -19.01
CA ASP A 381 -14.04 10.66 -18.49
C ASP A 381 -14.56 11.56 -19.60
N TYR A 382 -15.78 11.30 -20.05
CA TYR A 382 -16.48 12.05 -21.08
C TYR A 382 -17.27 13.18 -20.45
N GLN A 383 -16.89 14.41 -20.77
CA GLN A 383 -17.49 15.63 -20.24
C GLN A 383 -18.19 16.39 -21.38
N PRO A 384 -19.53 16.34 -21.47
CA PRO A 384 -20.29 17.10 -22.44
C PRO A 384 -19.94 18.59 -22.42
N LEU A 385 -19.61 19.14 -23.60
CA LEU A 385 -19.33 20.55 -23.79
C LEU A 385 -20.23 21.10 -24.92
N PRO A 386 -21.53 21.30 -24.63
CA PRO A 386 -22.49 21.80 -25.63
C PRO A 386 -22.22 23.26 -26.01
N SER A 387 -22.63 23.61 -27.22
CA SER A 387 -22.61 24.95 -27.80
C SER A 387 -23.25 26.03 -26.91
N ALA A 388 -24.20 25.66 -26.05
CA ALA A 388 -24.77 26.54 -25.02
C ALA A 388 -23.69 27.18 -24.12
N ILE A 389 -22.63 26.44 -23.78
CA ILE A 389 -21.52 26.97 -22.97
C ILE A 389 -20.81 28.09 -23.73
N GLY A 390 -20.48 27.87 -25.02
CA GLY A 390 -19.84 28.88 -25.87
C GLY A 390 -20.67 30.15 -26.02
N LYS A 391 -22.00 30.00 -26.13
CA LYS A 391 -22.94 31.14 -26.12
C LYS A 391 -22.87 31.95 -24.82
N GLN A 392 -22.77 31.30 -23.67
CA GLN A 392 -22.63 32.02 -22.40
C GLN A 392 -21.23 32.63 -22.24
N THR A 393 -20.17 31.94 -22.67
CA THR A 393 -18.80 32.46 -22.71
C THR A 393 -18.74 33.77 -23.48
N GLU A 394 -19.27 33.80 -24.70
CA GLU A 394 -19.32 35.00 -25.54
C GLU A 394 -20.13 36.13 -24.88
N LYS A 395 -21.30 35.81 -24.31
CA LYS A 395 -22.12 36.77 -23.55
C LYS A 395 -21.39 37.39 -22.34
N ARG A 396 -20.33 36.75 -21.83
CA ARG A 396 -19.52 37.23 -20.71
C ARG A 396 -18.23 37.92 -21.14
N GLY A 397 -18.05 38.15 -22.43
CA GLY A 397 -16.91 38.85 -23.01
C GLY A 397 -15.78 37.94 -23.47
N GLY A 398 -15.99 36.61 -23.47
CA GLY A 398 -15.01 35.66 -23.97
C GLY A 398 -13.91 35.28 -22.97
N ASN A 399 -13.05 34.37 -23.44
CA ASN A 399 -11.91 33.80 -22.70
C ASN A 399 -10.81 33.37 -23.68
N ALA A 400 -9.63 33.02 -23.18
CA ALA A 400 -8.48 32.68 -24.00
C ALA A 400 -8.68 31.38 -24.81
N ILE A 401 -9.55 30.48 -24.36
CA ILE A 401 -9.87 29.22 -25.05
C ILE A 401 -10.70 29.49 -26.33
N GLY A 402 -11.41 30.62 -26.43
CA GLY A 402 -12.03 31.05 -27.68
C GLY A 402 -13.33 30.32 -28.06
N PHE A 403 -14.08 29.82 -27.08
CA PHE A 403 -15.43 29.29 -27.34
C PHE A 403 -16.43 30.41 -27.62
N THR A 404 -17.28 30.20 -28.62
CA THR A 404 -18.27 31.14 -29.16
C THR A 404 -19.63 30.46 -29.33
N ALA A 405 -20.69 31.24 -29.56
CA ALA A 405 -22.02 30.69 -29.83
C ALA A 405 -22.11 29.87 -31.13
N ASN A 406 -21.15 30.05 -32.06
CA ASN A 406 -21.13 29.38 -33.36
C ASN A 406 -20.32 28.08 -33.37
N ASP A 407 -19.60 27.78 -32.29
CA ASP A 407 -18.85 26.53 -32.22
C ASP A 407 -19.82 25.35 -32.01
N PRO A 408 -19.59 24.20 -32.70
CA PRO A 408 -20.44 23.03 -32.57
C PRO A 408 -20.31 22.39 -31.18
N ASP A 409 -21.25 21.49 -30.88
CA ASP A 409 -21.18 20.64 -29.72
C ASP A 409 -19.92 19.74 -29.77
N ARG A 410 -19.37 19.42 -28.60
CA ARG A 410 -18.17 18.58 -28.46
C ARG A 410 -18.14 17.89 -27.10
N VAL A 411 -17.17 17.00 -26.93
CA VAL A 411 -16.91 16.31 -25.66
C VAL A 411 -15.46 16.56 -25.26
N LEU A 412 -15.25 17.04 -24.04
CA LEU A 412 -13.92 17.04 -23.44
C LEU A 412 -13.67 15.66 -22.84
N LEU A 413 -12.55 15.06 -23.22
CA LEU A 413 -12.07 13.82 -22.67
C LEU A 413 -11.02 14.13 -21.62
N GLU A 414 -11.19 13.59 -20.41
CA GLU A 414 -10.14 13.52 -19.39
C GLU A 414 -9.72 12.06 -19.25
N ILE A 415 -8.42 11.81 -19.28
CA ILE A 415 -7.81 10.51 -19.05
C ILE A 415 -7.03 10.63 -17.75
N GLN A 416 -7.51 9.94 -16.72
CA GLN A 416 -6.88 9.94 -15.41
C GLN A 416 -6.36 8.53 -15.11
N CYS A 417 -5.13 8.45 -14.60
CA CYS A 417 -4.60 7.21 -14.05
C CYS A 417 -3.99 7.45 -12.68
N GLY A 418 -4.24 6.49 -11.77
CA GLY A 418 -3.69 6.42 -10.43
C GLY A 418 -2.87 5.15 -10.25
N TRP A 419 -1.64 5.28 -9.76
CA TRP A 419 -0.75 4.15 -9.47
C TRP A 419 0.11 4.45 -8.25
N VAL A 420 0.81 3.44 -7.72
CA VAL A 420 1.49 3.59 -6.43
C VAL A 420 3.01 3.69 -6.56
N GLU A 421 3.63 2.89 -7.43
CA GLU A 421 5.08 2.82 -7.51
C GLU A 421 5.67 3.76 -8.57
N LYS A 422 6.68 4.56 -8.17
CA LYS A 422 7.39 5.50 -9.06
C LYS A 422 7.97 4.87 -10.32
N ARG A 423 8.39 3.59 -10.27
CA ARG A 423 8.99 2.91 -11.44
C ARG A 423 8.03 2.78 -12.63
N PHE A 424 6.73 2.94 -12.42
CA PHE A 424 5.71 2.89 -13.47
C PHE A 424 5.32 4.26 -14.01
N ASP A 425 5.97 5.34 -13.56
CA ASP A 425 5.65 6.72 -13.96
C ASP A 425 5.60 6.91 -15.47
N ASP A 426 6.63 6.43 -16.19
CA ASP A 426 6.71 6.61 -17.63
C ASP A 426 5.74 5.67 -18.36
N GLU A 427 5.63 4.41 -17.91
CA GLU A 427 4.72 3.40 -18.49
C GLU A 427 3.25 3.86 -18.41
N VAL A 428 2.80 4.31 -17.23
CA VAL A 428 1.40 4.72 -17.03
C VAL A 428 1.08 6.02 -17.75
N ARG A 429 2.01 7.00 -17.75
CA ARG A 429 1.84 8.23 -18.54
C ARG A 429 1.84 7.95 -20.04
N GLN A 430 2.55 6.91 -20.50
CA GLN A 430 2.56 6.54 -21.90
C GLN A 430 1.18 6.03 -22.36
N PHE A 431 0.40 5.36 -21.52
CA PHE A 431 -0.94 4.88 -21.90
C PHE A 431 -1.83 6.01 -22.43
N SER A 432 -1.92 7.11 -21.68
CA SER A 432 -2.78 8.23 -22.07
C SER A 432 -2.24 8.94 -23.32
N LYS A 433 -0.92 9.01 -23.50
CA LYS A 433 -0.30 9.50 -24.75
C LYS A 433 -0.70 8.62 -25.94
N ASP A 434 -0.57 7.31 -25.81
CA ASP A 434 -0.93 6.36 -26.86
C ASP A 434 -2.40 6.48 -27.27
N LEU A 435 -3.29 6.73 -26.29
CA LEU A 435 -4.70 6.95 -26.57
C LEU A 435 -4.93 8.29 -27.30
N THR A 436 -4.37 9.40 -26.82
CA THR A 436 -4.58 10.70 -27.49
C THR A 436 -3.96 10.75 -28.87
N SER A 437 -2.77 10.17 -29.08
CA SER A 437 -2.16 10.09 -30.41
C SER A 437 -3.04 9.29 -31.36
N TRP A 438 -3.59 8.17 -30.89
CA TRP A 438 -4.52 7.37 -31.69
C TRP A 438 -5.83 8.14 -32.00
N ILE A 439 -6.34 8.93 -31.05
CA ILE A 439 -7.51 9.80 -31.27
C ILE A 439 -7.19 10.86 -32.34
N GLU A 440 -6.04 11.53 -32.24
CA GLU A 440 -5.57 12.53 -33.20
C GLU A 440 -5.49 11.94 -34.62
N ASP A 441 -4.97 10.72 -34.76
CA ASP A 441 -4.92 9.99 -36.04
C ASP A 441 -6.31 9.58 -36.56
N LYS A 442 -7.28 9.38 -35.66
CA LYS A 442 -8.64 8.92 -35.99
C LYS A 442 -9.60 10.03 -36.36
N ILE A 443 -9.42 11.23 -35.81
CA ILE A 443 -10.32 12.37 -36.05
C ILE A 443 -10.53 12.63 -37.55
N PRO A 444 -9.50 12.74 -38.42
CA PRO A 444 -9.71 12.97 -39.85
C PRO A 444 -10.57 11.91 -40.52
N GLN A 445 -10.37 10.63 -40.14
CA GLN A 445 -11.15 9.50 -40.67
C GLN A 445 -12.63 9.62 -40.25
N TRP A 446 -12.89 9.85 -38.96
CA TRP A 446 -14.26 10.04 -38.49
C TRP A 446 -14.92 11.27 -39.13
N LEU A 447 -14.20 12.37 -39.34
CA LEU A 447 -14.74 13.55 -40.02
C LEU A 447 -15.11 13.25 -41.47
N GLU A 448 -14.26 12.51 -42.20
CA GLU A 448 -14.52 12.10 -43.58
C GLU A 448 -15.73 11.16 -43.67
N GLU A 449 -15.79 10.13 -42.82
CA GLU A 449 -16.89 9.16 -42.73
C GLU A 449 -18.26 9.82 -42.49
N HIS A 450 -18.26 10.96 -41.77
CA HIS A 450 -19.47 11.71 -41.43
C HIS A 450 -19.71 12.95 -42.29
N GLY A 451 -18.88 13.19 -43.31
CA GLY A 451 -19.02 14.36 -44.20
C GLY A 451 -18.84 15.71 -43.49
N MET A 452 -18.01 15.76 -42.44
CA MET A 452 -17.73 16.97 -41.65
C MET A 452 -16.49 17.71 -42.15
N SER A 453 -16.37 18.99 -41.76
CA SER A 453 -15.18 19.81 -42.04
C SER A 453 -13.91 19.13 -41.49
N GLN A 454 -12.85 19.11 -42.30
CA GLN A 454 -11.56 18.50 -41.95
C GLN A 454 -10.71 19.36 -41.01
N ASP A 455 -11.15 20.59 -40.70
CA ASP A 455 -10.46 21.50 -39.79
C ASP A 455 -11.39 21.95 -38.63
N PRO A 456 -11.78 21.03 -37.72
CA PRO A 456 -12.60 21.39 -36.58
C PRO A 456 -11.78 22.09 -35.49
N TYR A 457 -12.40 23.04 -34.80
CA TYR A 457 -11.76 23.69 -33.65
C TYR A 457 -11.80 22.82 -32.39
N LEU A 458 -10.68 22.17 -32.07
CA LEU A 458 -10.52 21.22 -30.96
C LEU A 458 -9.44 21.67 -29.95
N PRO A 459 -9.69 22.71 -29.15
CA PRO A 459 -8.71 23.19 -28.18
C PRO A 459 -8.53 22.19 -27.04
N LEU A 460 -7.31 22.07 -26.52
CA LEU A 460 -7.03 21.25 -25.33
C LEU A 460 -7.45 21.99 -24.05
N PHE A 461 -8.01 21.24 -23.10
CA PHE A 461 -8.52 21.83 -21.86
C PHE A 461 -7.45 21.86 -20.76
N MET A 462 -6.98 23.05 -20.41
CA MET A 462 -5.80 23.24 -19.56
C MET A 462 -5.90 22.57 -18.18
N ASN A 463 -7.10 22.52 -17.59
CA ASN A 463 -7.32 21.91 -16.27
C ASN A 463 -7.00 20.40 -16.21
N ASP A 464 -7.15 19.70 -17.33
CA ASP A 464 -7.06 18.24 -17.42
C ASP A 464 -5.84 17.81 -18.28
N ALA A 465 -4.97 18.76 -18.62
CA ALA A 465 -3.85 18.54 -19.53
C ALA A 465 -2.58 18.03 -18.81
N MET A 466 -1.83 17.20 -19.52
CA MET A 466 -0.48 16.81 -19.11
C MET A 466 0.53 17.90 -19.53
N VAL A 467 1.60 18.08 -18.75
CA VAL A 467 2.67 19.07 -18.99
C VAL A 467 3.28 19.05 -20.40
N ASP A 468 3.24 17.93 -21.10
CA ASP A 468 3.80 17.80 -22.46
C ASP A 468 2.82 18.19 -23.58
N GLN A 469 1.57 18.51 -23.24
CA GLN A 469 0.57 18.95 -24.21
C GLN A 469 0.72 20.45 -24.51
N ASN A 470 0.76 20.81 -25.80
CA ASN A 470 0.81 22.20 -26.25
C ASN A 470 -0.57 22.86 -26.15
N VAL A 471 -1.05 23.08 -24.93
CA VAL A 471 -2.42 23.53 -24.66
C VAL A 471 -2.71 24.90 -25.27
N THR A 472 -1.92 25.92 -24.90
CA THR A 472 -2.12 27.31 -25.34
C THR A 472 -1.99 27.46 -26.86
N GLY A 473 -1.15 26.64 -27.49
CA GLY A 473 -0.98 26.61 -28.95
C GLY A 473 -2.23 26.16 -29.71
N THR A 474 -3.20 25.52 -29.05
CA THR A 474 -4.47 25.14 -29.66
C THR A 474 -5.55 26.23 -29.61
N TYR A 475 -5.27 27.40 -29.01
CA TYR A 475 -6.27 28.45 -28.82
C TYR A 475 -6.35 29.40 -30.03
N LYS A 476 -7.57 29.80 -30.44
CA LYS A 476 -7.83 30.62 -31.64
C LYS A 476 -6.91 31.85 -31.76
N ASP A 477 -6.75 32.60 -30.68
CA ASP A 477 -5.99 33.86 -30.66
C ASP A 477 -4.60 33.70 -30.01
N TYR A 478 -3.97 32.52 -30.15
CA TYR A 478 -2.65 32.22 -29.57
C TYR A 478 -1.62 33.33 -29.80
N ALA A 479 -1.51 33.85 -31.03
CA ALA A 479 -0.52 34.88 -31.36
C ALA A 479 -0.77 36.20 -30.61
N LYS A 480 -2.04 36.57 -30.43
CA LYS A 480 -2.45 37.76 -29.68
C LYS A 480 -2.12 37.61 -28.20
N PHE A 481 -2.50 36.50 -27.59
CA PHE A 481 -2.24 36.29 -26.15
C PHE A 481 -0.76 36.11 -25.85
N LYS A 482 0.00 35.52 -26.77
CA LYS A 482 1.46 35.48 -26.70
C LYS A 482 2.07 36.88 -26.70
N ALA A 483 1.63 37.77 -27.61
CA ALA A 483 2.13 39.14 -27.65
C ALA A 483 1.80 39.89 -26.34
N LEU A 484 0.58 39.74 -25.84
CA LEU A 484 0.16 40.36 -24.57
C LEU A 484 0.94 39.80 -23.37
N GLN A 485 1.26 38.51 -23.37
CA GLN A 485 2.08 37.88 -22.33
C GLN A 485 3.50 38.43 -22.33
N LEU A 486 4.10 38.60 -23.52
CA LEU A 486 5.43 39.21 -23.66
C LEU A 486 5.46 40.66 -23.18
N GLU A 487 4.37 41.41 -23.36
CA GLU A 487 4.23 42.77 -22.84
C GLU A 487 4.08 42.79 -21.31
N ALA A 488 3.30 41.86 -20.75
CA ALA A 488 3.04 41.77 -19.31
C ALA A 488 4.25 41.25 -18.49
N ASP A 489 5.13 40.49 -19.14
CA ASP A 489 6.30 39.87 -18.51
C ASP A 489 7.52 39.93 -19.46
N PRO A 490 8.06 41.12 -19.76
CA PRO A 490 9.14 41.28 -20.74
C PRO A 490 10.42 40.52 -20.34
N GLU A 491 10.73 40.52 -19.04
CA GLU A 491 11.92 39.89 -18.45
C GLU A 491 11.77 38.37 -18.23
N GLY A 492 10.61 37.78 -18.55
CA GLY A 492 10.39 36.34 -18.45
C GLY A 492 10.28 35.79 -17.04
N VAL A 493 9.96 36.62 -16.05
CA VAL A 493 9.86 36.26 -14.64
C VAL A 493 8.81 35.17 -14.43
N LEU A 494 7.66 35.28 -15.09
CA LEU A 494 6.58 34.31 -15.00
C LEU A 494 6.77 33.22 -16.06
N ARG A 495 6.89 33.57 -17.34
CA ARG A 495 6.92 32.56 -18.43
C ARG A 495 8.08 31.56 -18.35
N GLU A 496 9.24 31.98 -17.84
CA GLU A 496 10.43 31.11 -17.80
C GLU A 496 10.68 30.53 -16.41
N ARG A 497 10.30 31.24 -15.34
CA ARG A 497 10.69 30.86 -13.96
C ARG A 497 9.52 30.37 -13.11
N LEU A 498 8.29 30.75 -13.43
CA LEU A 498 7.08 30.19 -12.83
C LEU A 498 6.63 28.98 -13.65
N GLY A 499 6.44 27.85 -12.97
CA GLY A 499 5.90 26.64 -13.58
C GLY A 499 4.51 26.81 -14.23
N GLY A 500 4.10 25.86 -15.07
CA GLY A 500 2.78 25.86 -15.72
C GLY A 500 2.84 25.83 -17.25
N PHE A 501 1.66 25.80 -17.87
CA PHE A 501 1.51 26.02 -19.31
C PHE A 501 1.84 27.48 -19.67
N ASN A 502 2.49 27.69 -20.82
CA ASN A 502 2.93 29.01 -21.27
C ASN A 502 2.68 29.22 -22.78
N PHE A 503 2.88 30.45 -23.26
CA PHE A 503 2.70 30.81 -24.68
C PHE A 503 3.99 30.68 -25.52
N ILE A 504 5.01 29.98 -25.03
CA ILE A 504 6.27 29.76 -25.77
C ILE A 504 6.11 28.45 -26.54
N GLY A 505 6.27 28.50 -27.87
CA GLY A 505 6.03 27.36 -28.76
C GLY A 505 6.84 26.13 -28.36
N CYS A 506 6.31 24.95 -28.67
CA CYS A 506 6.91 23.64 -28.41
C CYS A 506 8.35 23.56 -28.95
N LEU A 507 9.34 23.87 -28.12
CA LEU A 507 10.69 23.33 -28.29
C LEU A 507 10.68 21.99 -27.59
N ALA A 508 10.70 20.94 -28.40
CA ALA A 508 10.86 19.56 -28.00
C ALA A 508 11.94 19.44 -26.90
N THR A 509 11.52 19.08 -25.68
CA THR A 509 12.43 18.48 -24.71
C THR A 509 12.57 16.99 -25.04
N SER A 510 13.11 16.70 -26.22
CA SER A 510 13.67 15.40 -26.56
C SER A 510 15.00 15.66 -27.27
N HIS A 511 16.08 15.18 -26.64
CA HIS A 511 17.45 15.18 -27.14
C HIS A 511 18.08 16.54 -27.50
N LEU A 512 18.91 17.07 -26.59
CA LEU A 512 20.12 17.84 -26.93
C LEU A 512 21.02 17.97 -25.68
N TYR A 513 21.76 16.90 -25.39
CA TYR A 513 23.06 16.97 -24.72
C TYR A 513 24.04 16.18 -25.57
N ALA A 514 24.36 16.72 -26.74
CA ALA A 514 25.49 16.30 -27.53
C ALA A 514 26.04 17.51 -28.29
N GLN A 515 27.24 17.93 -27.87
CA GLN A 515 28.26 18.65 -28.64
C GLN A 515 27.91 20.03 -29.24
N SER A 516 28.45 21.10 -28.64
CA SER A 516 29.62 21.82 -29.18
C SER A 516 29.68 23.28 -28.68
N THR A 517 30.51 23.54 -27.67
CA THR A 517 31.18 24.84 -27.50
C THR A 517 32.62 24.59 -27.06
N TYR A 518 33.39 24.00 -27.99
CA TYR A 518 34.85 24.00 -27.98
C TYR A 518 35.31 25.38 -28.45
N ALA A 519 35.62 26.31 -27.53
CA ALA A 519 36.51 27.44 -27.82
C ALA A 519 36.87 28.29 -26.58
N MET A 520 36.09 28.27 -25.49
CA MET A 520 36.39 29.07 -24.29
C MET A 520 36.86 28.26 -23.07
N PHE A 521 37.14 26.97 -23.25
CA PHE A 521 37.37 26.03 -22.13
C PHE A 521 38.86 25.80 -21.77
N TYR A 522 39.81 26.31 -22.57
CA TYR A 522 41.21 25.90 -22.47
C TYR A 522 42.02 26.59 -21.36
N THR A 523 41.63 27.78 -20.92
CA THR A 523 42.36 28.54 -19.90
C THR A 523 41.83 28.33 -18.47
N TYR A 524 40.58 27.89 -18.30
CA TYR A 524 39.97 27.64 -16.99
C TYR A 524 40.19 26.19 -16.48
N LEU A 525 40.59 25.26 -17.36
CA LEU A 525 40.72 23.84 -17.05
C LEU A 525 42.06 23.43 -16.39
N LEU A 526 43.12 24.23 -16.52
CA LEU A 526 44.45 23.78 -16.07
C LEU A 526 44.60 23.77 -14.53
N GLU A 527 43.89 24.63 -13.80
CA GLU A 527 43.94 24.63 -12.33
C GLU A 527 42.84 23.79 -11.67
N LYS A 528 41.63 23.69 -12.27
CA LYS A 528 40.51 22.92 -11.70
C LYS A 528 40.35 21.50 -12.27
N GLY A 529 41.00 21.19 -13.39
CA GLY A 529 41.01 19.85 -13.99
C GLY A 529 41.68 18.81 -13.10
N ALA A 530 42.68 19.19 -12.30
CA ALA A 530 43.30 18.31 -11.32
C ALA A 530 42.34 17.92 -10.19
N ILE A 531 41.56 18.88 -9.67
CA ILE A 531 40.60 18.64 -8.57
C ILE A 531 39.40 17.83 -9.07
N LEU A 532 38.87 18.14 -10.26
CA LEU A 532 37.78 17.36 -10.86
C LEU A 532 38.22 15.96 -11.26
N SER A 533 39.47 15.78 -11.70
CA SER A 533 40.05 14.45 -11.94
C SER A 533 40.24 13.70 -10.63
N LEU A 534 40.68 14.35 -9.56
CA LEU A 534 40.78 13.75 -8.23
C LEU A 534 39.42 13.36 -7.66
N ILE A 535 38.38 14.17 -7.85
CA ILE A 535 37.00 13.85 -7.44
C ILE A 535 36.43 12.73 -8.30
N GLY A 536 36.66 12.77 -9.62
CA GLY A 536 36.24 11.70 -10.54
C GLY A 536 36.93 10.37 -10.22
N VAL A 537 38.23 10.40 -9.93
CA VAL A 537 39.00 9.24 -9.45
C VAL A 537 38.49 8.81 -8.07
N ALA A 538 38.21 9.73 -7.15
CA ALA A 538 37.67 9.40 -5.83
C ALA A 538 36.27 8.77 -5.91
N LEU A 539 35.37 9.27 -6.77
CA LEU A 539 34.05 8.72 -7.01
C LEU A 539 34.12 7.38 -7.74
N TYR A 540 35.03 7.23 -8.71
CA TYR A 540 35.30 5.95 -9.38
C TYR A 540 35.88 4.91 -8.42
N LEU A 541 36.84 5.31 -7.58
CA LEU A 541 37.43 4.46 -6.54
C LEU A 541 36.40 4.12 -5.46
N ALA A 542 35.56 5.08 -5.04
CA ALA A 542 34.45 4.84 -4.11
C ALA A 542 33.42 3.88 -4.71
N HIS A 543 33.04 4.09 -5.98
CA HIS A 543 32.15 3.19 -6.72
C HIS A 543 32.76 1.78 -6.84
N ARG A 544 34.06 1.67 -7.14
CA ARG A 544 34.76 0.37 -7.20
C ARG A 544 34.91 -0.28 -5.84
N ALA A 545 35.04 0.50 -4.77
CA ALA A 545 35.15 0.02 -3.40
C ALA A 545 33.83 -0.55 -2.85
N ILE A 546 32.69 0.04 -3.23
CA ILE A 546 31.35 -0.37 -2.77
C ILE A 546 30.66 -1.41 -3.67
N ARG A 547 31.28 -1.79 -4.79
CA ARG A 547 30.76 -2.86 -5.65
C ARG A 547 30.70 -4.20 -4.90
N PRO A 548 29.69 -5.04 -5.18
CA PRO A 548 29.63 -6.37 -4.62
C PRO A 548 30.88 -7.18 -4.97
N LYS A 549 31.48 -7.82 -3.97
CA LYS A 549 32.65 -8.69 -4.14
C LYS A 549 32.22 -10.14 -3.90
N PRO A 550 32.14 -10.99 -4.93
CA PRO A 550 31.76 -12.39 -4.75
C PRO A 550 32.81 -13.13 -3.94
N LEU A 551 32.36 -14.00 -3.03
CA LEU A 551 33.18 -15.04 -2.42
C LEU A 551 33.59 -16.06 -3.49
N ALA A 552 34.84 -16.47 -3.46
CA ALA A 552 35.40 -17.35 -4.48
C ALA A 552 34.70 -18.72 -4.49
N GLY A 553 34.36 -19.20 -5.69
CA GLY A 553 33.80 -20.54 -5.91
C GLY A 553 32.30 -20.70 -5.63
N ILE A 554 31.62 -19.72 -5.03
CA ILE A 554 30.17 -19.81 -4.77
C ILE A 554 29.39 -19.21 -5.96
N PRO A 555 28.43 -19.91 -6.57
CA PRO A 555 27.58 -19.38 -7.65
C PRO A 555 26.74 -18.15 -7.24
N TYR A 556 26.49 -17.25 -8.19
CA TYR A 556 25.67 -16.04 -8.03
C TYR A 556 25.11 -15.55 -9.36
N ASN A 557 24.14 -14.64 -9.32
CA ASN A 557 23.65 -13.93 -10.50
C ASN A 557 24.73 -12.97 -11.03
N LYS A 558 25.33 -13.31 -12.16
CA LYS A 558 26.44 -12.52 -12.75
C LYS A 558 26.05 -11.06 -13.00
N ASP A 559 24.80 -10.82 -13.38
CA ASP A 559 24.26 -9.48 -13.64
C ASP A 559 24.16 -8.61 -12.38
N ALA A 560 24.08 -9.22 -11.20
CA ALA A 560 23.98 -8.50 -9.92
C ALA A 560 25.34 -7.98 -9.44
N ALA A 561 26.44 -8.70 -9.71
CA ALA A 561 27.79 -8.31 -9.27
C ALA A 561 28.29 -6.99 -9.89
N GLY A 562 27.69 -6.55 -11.01
CA GLY A 562 27.98 -5.26 -11.65
C GLY A 562 27.14 -4.09 -11.13
N LYS A 563 26.10 -4.33 -10.33
CA LYS A 563 25.10 -3.33 -9.92
C LYS A 563 25.36 -2.86 -8.48
N LEU A 564 25.17 -1.57 -8.23
CA LEU A 564 25.36 -0.98 -6.89
C LEU A 564 24.45 -1.62 -5.83
N LEU A 565 23.20 -1.93 -6.18
CA LEU A 565 22.22 -2.54 -5.30
C LEU A 565 22.23 -4.08 -5.35
N GLY A 566 23.14 -4.68 -6.13
CA GLY A 566 23.23 -6.13 -6.25
C GLY A 566 21.90 -6.78 -6.66
N ASP A 567 21.48 -7.77 -5.88
CA ASP A 567 20.26 -8.55 -6.06
C ASP A 567 19.02 -7.92 -5.39
N LEU A 568 19.16 -6.81 -4.63
CA LEU A 568 18.03 -6.18 -3.92
C LEU A 568 16.78 -5.92 -4.79
N PRO A 569 16.89 -5.42 -6.03
CA PRO A 569 15.70 -5.16 -6.85
C PRO A 569 14.93 -6.42 -7.23
N GLU A 570 15.62 -7.56 -7.41
CA GLU A 570 15.01 -8.84 -7.76
C GLU A 570 14.51 -9.61 -6.54
N MET A 571 15.04 -9.29 -5.35
CA MET A 571 14.53 -9.80 -4.08
C MET A 571 13.13 -9.29 -3.72
N ILE A 572 12.60 -8.27 -4.43
CA ILE A 572 11.26 -7.71 -4.20
C ILE A 572 10.21 -8.65 -4.83
N GLY A 573 9.92 -9.75 -4.15
CA GLY A 573 8.95 -10.77 -4.54
C GLY A 573 9.15 -12.08 -3.76
N TYR A 574 8.07 -12.70 -3.32
CA TYR A 574 8.13 -13.95 -2.56
C TYR A 574 8.62 -15.13 -3.42
N CYS A 575 9.35 -16.07 -2.81
CA CYS A 575 9.98 -17.26 -3.44
C CYS A 575 11.24 -17.03 -4.31
N TRP A 576 11.82 -15.82 -4.32
CA TRP A 576 13.06 -15.60 -5.05
C TRP A 576 14.26 -16.32 -4.40
N LEU A 577 14.54 -16.11 -3.11
CA LEU A 577 15.67 -16.76 -2.41
C LEU A 577 15.61 -18.30 -2.44
N THR A 578 14.40 -18.84 -2.30
CA THR A 578 14.12 -20.29 -2.20
C THR A 578 14.41 -21.00 -3.51
N SER A 579 14.27 -20.31 -4.65
CA SER A 579 14.50 -20.86 -5.98
C SER A 579 15.93 -20.68 -6.48
N LEU A 580 16.82 -19.98 -5.76
CA LEU A 580 18.17 -19.68 -6.27
C LEU A 580 19.04 -20.92 -6.37
N THR A 581 19.01 -21.79 -5.36
CA THR A 581 19.78 -23.04 -5.36
C THR A 581 19.34 -23.94 -6.50
N THR A 582 18.02 -24.03 -6.76
CA THR A 582 17.46 -24.73 -7.91
C THR A 582 17.83 -24.06 -9.24
N ARG A 583 17.76 -22.72 -9.35
CA ARG A 583 18.11 -21.98 -10.58
C ARG A 583 19.59 -22.10 -10.95
N HIS A 584 20.48 -22.09 -9.97
CA HIS A 584 21.91 -22.27 -10.17
C HIS A 584 22.35 -23.74 -10.16
N GLN A 585 21.44 -24.68 -9.91
CA GLN A 585 21.75 -26.11 -9.76
C GLN A 585 22.90 -26.35 -8.78
N SER A 586 22.86 -25.64 -7.63
CA SER A 586 23.90 -25.68 -6.62
C SER A 586 23.33 -25.63 -5.20
N PRO A 587 23.82 -26.46 -4.26
CA PRO A 587 23.36 -26.47 -2.87
C PRO A 587 23.80 -25.23 -2.07
N ILE A 588 24.70 -24.42 -2.64
CA ILE A 588 25.20 -23.16 -2.08
C ILE A 588 25.22 -22.08 -3.15
N VAL A 589 24.68 -20.92 -2.84
CA VAL A 589 24.70 -19.73 -3.71
C VAL A 589 24.95 -18.49 -2.88
N GLN A 590 25.33 -17.39 -3.50
CA GLN A 590 25.52 -16.11 -2.83
C GLN A 590 24.73 -15.00 -3.50
N VAL A 591 24.29 -14.03 -2.68
CA VAL A 591 23.48 -12.89 -3.12
C VAL A 591 23.98 -11.58 -2.52
N PHE A 592 23.83 -10.50 -3.28
CA PHE A 592 24.37 -9.20 -2.94
C PHE A 592 23.27 -8.26 -2.46
N THR A 593 23.13 -8.12 -1.14
CA THR A 593 22.02 -7.37 -0.53
C THR A 593 22.43 -6.05 0.13
N LYS A 594 23.73 -5.83 0.32
CA LYS A 594 24.27 -4.64 0.99
C LYS A 594 25.45 -4.05 0.20
N PRO A 595 25.35 -2.81 -0.32
CA PRO A 595 26.46 -2.15 -0.99
C PRO A 595 27.71 -2.09 -0.09
N GLY A 596 28.85 -2.54 -0.60
CA GLY A 596 30.12 -2.64 0.14
C GLY A 596 30.13 -3.67 1.30
N GLY A 597 29.05 -4.41 1.53
CA GLY A 597 28.98 -5.46 2.55
C GLY A 597 29.38 -6.84 2.02
N LEU A 598 29.59 -7.79 2.93
CA LEU A 598 29.72 -9.20 2.57
C LEU A 598 28.41 -9.70 1.92
N PRO A 599 28.49 -10.55 0.88
CA PRO A 599 27.30 -11.19 0.32
C PRO A 599 26.63 -12.07 1.38
N TRP A 600 25.34 -12.31 1.22
CA TRP A 600 24.68 -13.40 1.94
C TRP A 600 24.95 -14.70 1.21
N VAL A 601 25.14 -15.76 1.97
CA VAL A 601 25.27 -17.12 1.45
C VAL A 601 23.97 -17.84 1.73
N VAL A 602 23.41 -18.52 0.74
CA VAL A 602 22.17 -19.28 0.83
C VAL A 602 22.51 -20.75 0.60
N ILE A 603 22.07 -21.62 1.50
CA ILE A 603 22.26 -23.07 1.42
C ILE A 603 20.92 -23.79 1.46
N ALA A 604 20.84 -24.92 0.76
CA ALA A 604 19.69 -25.83 0.78
C ALA A 604 20.04 -27.25 1.24
N ASP A 605 21.33 -27.59 1.44
CA ASP A 605 21.71 -28.94 1.85
C ASP A 605 21.24 -29.24 3.29
N PRO A 606 20.38 -30.25 3.52
CA PRO A 606 19.79 -30.48 4.83
C PRO A 606 20.78 -30.93 5.90
N TYR A 607 21.85 -31.62 5.51
CA TYR A 607 22.83 -32.17 6.46
C TYR A 607 23.80 -31.09 6.95
N GLU A 608 24.34 -30.29 6.02
CA GLU A 608 25.16 -29.13 6.37
C GLU A 608 24.36 -28.12 7.20
N SER A 609 23.08 -27.93 6.85
CA SER A 609 22.15 -27.11 7.62
C SER A 609 22.04 -27.58 9.08
N GLN A 610 21.88 -28.89 9.30
CA GLN A 610 21.80 -29.44 10.65
C GLN A 610 23.11 -29.31 11.42
N ASP A 611 24.24 -29.58 10.77
CA ASP A 611 25.55 -29.47 11.42
C ASP A 611 25.86 -28.03 11.85
N ILE A 612 25.54 -27.06 10.99
CA ILE A 612 25.60 -25.62 11.31
C ILE A 612 24.77 -25.29 12.53
N LEU A 613 23.53 -25.79 12.60
CA LEU A 613 22.59 -25.44 13.66
C LEU A 613 22.89 -26.14 15.00
N LEU A 614 23.41 -27.36 14.97
CA LEU A 614 23.58 -28.21 16.15
C LEU A 614 25.01 -28.20 16.70
N ARG A 615 26.02 -28.30 15.83
CA ARG A 615 27.39 -28.64 16.24
C ARG A 615 28.37 -27.50 16.04
N ARG A 616 28.14 -26.65 15.04
CA ARG A 616 28.99 -25.50 14.73
C ARG A 616 28.52 -24.19 15.34
N ILE A 617 27.94 -24.27 16.54
CA ILE A 617 27.36 -23.13 17.28
C ILE A 617 28.39 -22.08 17.74
N LYS A 618 29.70 -22.41 17.68
CA LYS A 618 30.79 -21.46 17.89
C LYS A 618 31.15 -20.69 16.61
N ASP A 619 30.96 -21.33 15.47
CA ASP A 619 31.20 -20.74 14.15
C ASP A 619 30.00 -19.89 13.71
N PHE A 620 28.79 -20.23 14.15
CA PHE A 620 27.55 -19.63 13.70
C PHE A 620 26.60 -19.29 14.85
N ASP A 621 26.12 -18.04 14.89
CA ASP A 621 25.11 -17.58 15.85
C ASP A 621 24.12 -16.61 15.18
N ARG A 622 23.33 -15.86 15.96
CA ARG A 622 22.33 -14.90 15.50
C ARG A 622 22.90 -13.98 14.44
N CYS A 623 22.19 -13.90 13.32
CA CYS A 623 22.52 -12.92 12.29
C CYS A 623 22.02 -11.52 12.66
N ASP A 624 22.79 -10.52 12.26
CA ASP A 624 22.49 -9.11 12.49
C ASP A 624 21.12 -8.72 11.90
N PHE A 625 20.75 -9.31 10.76
CA PHE A 625 19.47 -9.03 10.11
C PHE A 625 18.28 -9.36 11.02
N ILE A 626 18.26 -10.57 11.61
CA ILE A 626 17.20 -10.96 12.54
C ILE A 626 17.26 -10.15 13.83
N ALA A 627 18.45 -9.86 14.34
CA ALA A 627 18.61 -9.05 15.54
C ALA A 627 18.03 -7.64 15.36
N GLN A 628 18.20 -7.03 14.17
CA GLN A 628 17.74 -5.68 13.89
C GLN A 628 16.21 -5.57 13.80
N PHE A 629 15.54 -6.50 13.11
CA PHE A 629 14.08 -6.39 12.95
C PHE A 629 13.34 -6.74 14.24
N VAL A 630 13.80 -7.75 15.00
CA VAL A 630 13.18 -8.08 16.29
C VAL A 630 13.54 -7.04 17.35
N GLY A 631 14.82 -6.70 17.49
CA GLY A 631 15.30 -5.76 18.50
C GLY A 631 14.79 -4.33 18.29
N GLY A 632 14.30 -4.01 17.09
CA GLY A 632 13.60 -2.77 16.84
C GLY A 632 12.28 -2.64 17.62
N ILE A 633 11.48 -3.71 17.70
CA ILE A 633 10.16 -3.70 18.36
C ILE A 633 10.24 -4.22 19.80
N MET A 634 11.06 -5.25 20.02
CA MET A 634 11.23 -5.94 21.31
C MET A 634 12.73 -5.98 21.69
N PRO A 635 13.35 -4.82 22.00
CA PRO A 635 14.78 -4.72 22.24
C PRO A 635 15.27 -5.56 23.42
N TYR A 636 14.42 -5.84 24.40
CA TYR A 636 14.80 -6.58 25.61
C TYR A 636 14.43 -8.06 25.59
N GLN A 637 13.84 -8.54 24.49
CA GLN A 637 13.51 -9.95 24.30
C GLN A 637 14.80 -10.75 24.00
N HIS A 638 14.83 -12.07 24.23
CA HIS A 638 16.07 -12.84 24.13
C HIS A 638 16.59 -13.01 22.70
N SER A 639 15.71 -13.01 21.69
CA SER A 639 16.09 -13.39 20.33
C SER A 639 17.08 -12.45 19.63
N PRO A 640 17.14 -11.12 19.87
CA PRO A 640 18.11 -10.24 19.24
C PRO A 640 19.56 -10.43 19.74
N TYR A 641 19.75 -10.91 20.96
CA TYR A 641 21.08 -11.10 21.56
C TYR A 641 21.80 -12.33 21.02
N LEU A 642 23.14 -12.39 21.11
CA LEU A 642 23.96 -13.59 20.83
C LEU A 642 23.73 -14.69 21.89
N SER A 643 23.98 -15.96 21.58
CA SER A 643 23.77 -17.07 22.52
C SER A 643 24.79 -17.06 23.66
N THR A 644 25.94 -16.43 23.42
CA THR A 644 26.98 -16.18 24.42
C THR A 644 26.62 -15.04 25.36
N ASP A 645 25.72 -14.15 24.96
CA ASP A 645 25.30 -12.96 25.71
C ASP A 645 24.62 -13.35 27.02
N ALA A 646 24.93 -12.62 28.09
CA ALA A 646 24.32 -12.83 29.40
C ALA A 646 22.81 -12.57 29.35
N GLN A 647 22.35 -11.57 28.61
CA GLN A 647 20.93 -11.23 28.50
C GLN A 647 20.13 -12.36 27.83
N PHE A 648 20.68 -12.99 26.79
CA PHE A 648 20.06 -14.17 26.16
C PHE A 648 19.85 -15.28 27.20
N LYS A 649 20.90 -15.62 27.97
CA LYS A 649 20.86 -16.68 28.97
C LYS A 649 19.90 -16.35 30.11
N ASN A 650 19.93 -15.12 30.60
CA ASN A 650 19.09 -14.65 31.70
C ASN A 650 17.61 -14.69 31.32
N ASN A 651 17.26 -14.11 30.17
CA ASN A 651 15.88 -14.14 29.70
C ASN A 651 15.39 -15.56 29.41
N ARG A 652 16.22 -16.41 28.78
CA ARG A 652 15.88 -17.82 28.55
C ARG A 652 15.68 -18.58 29.86
N LYS A 653 16.50 -18.32 30.89
CA LYS A 653 16.37 -18.89 32.23
C LYS A 653 15.08 -18.43 32.92
N LEU A 654 14.65 -17.19 32.68
CA LEU A 654 13.43 -16.62 33.23
C LEU A 654 12.18 -17.33 32.68
N ILE A 655 12.14 -17.60 31.37
CA ILE A 655 10.95 -18.18 30.72
C ILE A 655 10.98 -19.71 30.63
N ASN A 656 12.08 -20.40 30.93
CA ASN A 656 12.28 -21.81 30.57
C ASN A 656 11.15 -22.78 31.00
N GLN A 657 10.55 -22.53 32.17
CA GLN A 657 9.51 -23.36 32.77
C GLN A 657 8.20 -23.34 31.97
N LEU A 658 7.99 -22.33 31.11
CA LEU A 658 6.82 -22.28 30.23
C LEU A 658 6.80 -23.44 29.22
N MET A 659 7.94 -24.14 29.06
CA MET A 659 8.05 -25.34 28.21
C MET A 659 8.18 -26.64 29.01
N ALA A 660 7.98 -26.58 30.34
CA ALA A 660 7.90 -27.76 31.17
C ALA A 660 6.61 -28.53 30.85
N PRO A 661 6.63 -29.89 30.87
CA PRO A 661 5.43 -30.69 30.64
C PRO A 661 4.26 -30.33 31.57
N THR A 662 4.54 -29.97 32.82
CA THR A 662 3.52 -29.55 33.79
C THR A 662 2.80 -28.28 33.33
N PHE A 663 3.52 -27.22 32.98
CA PHE A 663 2.92 -25.99 32.45
C PHE A 663 2.09 -26.26 31.19
N ILE A 664 2.66 -27.01 30.25
CA ILE A 664 2.04 -27.35 28.98
C ILE A 664 0.74 -28.13 29.20
N ASN A 665 0.73 -29.16 30.06
CA ASN A 665 -0.43 -30.02 30.25
C ASN A 665 -1.49 -29.43 31.18
N GLU A 666 -1.10 -28.72 32.23
CA GLU A 666 -2.02 -28.27 33.30
C GLU A 666 -2.52 -26.85 33.09
N ILE A 667 -1.77 -26.00 32.37
CA ILE A 667 -2.14 -24.59 32.16
C ILE A 667 -2.44 -24.33 30.69
N SER A 668 -1.57 -24.74 29.78
CA SER A 668 -1.78 -24.40 28.36
C SER A 668 -2.84 -25.28 27.69
N ALA A 669 -2.76 -26.61 27.82
CA ALA A 669 -3.69 -27.55 27.20
C ALA A 669 -5.17 -27.22 27.45
N PRO A 670 -5.61 -26.93 28.69
CA PRO A 670 -7.01 -26.60 28.97
C PRO A 670 -7.45 -25.32 28.25
N ASN A 671 -6.59 -24.30 28.20
CA ASN A 671 -6.87 -23.02 27.55
C ASN A 671 -6.94 -23.14 26.02
N VAL A 672 -6.00 -23.90 25.44
CA VAL A 672 -5.98 -24.24 24.01
C VAL A 672 -7.22 -25.04 23.64
N TYR A 673 -7.56 -26.04 24.45
CA TYR A 673 -8.74 -26.87 24.24
C TYR A 673 -10.04 -26.05 24.28
N SER A 674 -10.20 -25.18 25.29
CA SER A 674 -11.37 -24.30 25.42
C SER A 674 -11.52 -23.40 24.19
N SER A 675 -10.43 -22.74 23.77
CA SER A 675 -10.41 -21.89 22.58
C SER A 675 -10.72 -22.66 21.29
N THR A 676 -10.20 -23.89 21.17
CA THR A 676 -10.49 -24.78 20.04
C THR A 676 -11.95 -25.19 20.03
N LEU A 677 -12.56 -25.51 21.18
CA LEU A 677 -13.99 -25.81 21.24
C LEU A 677 -14.85 -24.61 20.83
N SER A 678 -14.47 -23.38 21.20
CA SER A 678 -15.14 -22.17 20.72
C SER A 678 -15.05 -22.03 19.20
N LEU A 679 -13.91 -22.39 18.59
CA LEU A 679 -13.76 -22.48 17.13
C LEU A 679 -14.68 -23.56 16.54
N ILE A 680 -14.76 -24.75 17.15
CA ILE A 680 -15.68 -25.81 16.71
C ILE A 680 -17.13 -25.32 16.77
N LYS A 681 -17.58 -24.70 17.87
CA LYS A 681 -18.92 -24.10 17.99
C LYS A 681 -19.20 -23.09 16.88
N LEU A 682 -18.24 -22.19 16.63
CA LEU A 682 -18.31 -21.20 15.55
C LEU A 682 -18.46 -21.88 14.18
N TRP A 683 -17.69 -22.91 13.90
CA TRP A 683 -17.75 -23.62 12.63
C TRP A 683 -18.98 -24.50 12.47
N LYS A 684 -19.54 -25.08 13.54
CA LYS A 684 -20.84 -25.77 13.47
C LYS A 684 -21.94 -24.78 13.05
N LEU A 685 -21.96 -23.60 13.67
CA LEU A 685 -22.89 -22.55 13.30
C LEU A 685 -22.69 -22.08 11.84
N LYS A 686 -21.46 -21.80 11.42
CA LYS A 686 -21.15 -21.42 10.04
C LYS A 686 -21.51 -22.52 9.05
N CYS A 687 -21.23 -23.78 9.37
CA CYS A 687 -21.57 -24.95 8.55
C CYS A 687 -23.08 -25.04 8.34
N LYS A 688 -23.86 -24.93 9.42
CA LYS A 688 -25.33 -24.90 9.35
C LYS A 688 -25.84 -23.74 8.49
N LEU A 689 -25.36 -22.53 8.71
CA LEU A 689 -25.79 -21.34 7.96
C LEU A 689 -25.36 -21.39 6.49
N ALA A 690 -24.16 -21.90 6.20
CA ALA A 690 -23.63 -21.96 4.85
C ALA A 690 -24.33 -23.01 3.97
N SER A 691 -25.05 -23.96 4.56
CA SER A 691 -25.87 -24.95 3.83
C SER A 691 -25.07 -25.66 2.73
N GLY A 692 -23.88 -26.16 3.07
CA GLY A 692 -22.99 -26.90 2.16
C GLY A 692 -22.05 -26.05 1.29
N ARG A 693 -22.10 -24.71 1.39
CA ARG A 693 -21.20 -23.79 0.67
C ARG A 693 -19.88 -23.54 1.40
N PRO A 694 -18.81 -23.19 0.67
CA PRO A 694 -17.54 -22.84 1.30
C PRO A 694 -17.63 -21.52 2.07
N PHE A 695 -16.74 -21.32 3.04
CA PHE A 695 -16.56 -20.05 3.72
C PHE A 695 -15.09 -19.85 4.14
N SER A 696 -14.69 -18.60 4.39
CA SER A 696 -13.32 -18.30 4.82
C SER A 696 -13.10 -18.69 6.28
N ALA A 697 -12.03 -19.46 6.52
CA ALA A 697 -11.52 -19.83 7.83
C ALA A 697 -10.32 -18.98 8.27
N HIS A 698 -9.84 -18.07 7.42
CA HIS A 698 -8.58 -17.36 7.64
C HIS A 698 -8.56 -16.60 8.99
N HIS A 699 -9.50 -15.67 9.21
CA HIS A 699 -9.58 -14.94 10.48
C HIS A 699 -9.96 -15.83 11.66
N ASP A 700 -10.76 -16.88 11.44
CA ASP A 700 -11.17 -17.78 12.52
C ASP A 700 -9.95 -18.51 13.10
N THR A 701 -9.03 -18.98 12.24
CA THR A 701 -7.79 -19.65 12.68
C THR A 701 -6.83 -18.70 13.41
N ILE A 702 -6.72 -17.45 12.94
CA ILE A 702 -5.91 -16.40 13.58
C ILE A 702 -6.43 -16.12 14.98
N PHE A 703 -7.73 -15.86 15.11
CA PHE A 703 -8.33 -15.47 16.38
C PHE A 703 -8.40 -16.64 17.38
N ALA A 704 -8.69 -17.86 16.94
CA ALA A 704 -8.66 -19.02 17.82
C ALA A 704 -7.24 -19.29 18.38
N SER A 705 -6.21 -19.14 17.54
CA SER A 705 -4.82 -19.28 17.97
C SER A 705 -4.39 -18.15 18.90
N LEU A 706 -4.81 -16.92 18.61
CA LEU A 706 -4.53 -15.76 19.45
C LEU A 706 -5.20 -15.88 20.81
N ASP A 707 -6.48 -16.25 20.86
CA ASP A 707 -7.22 -16.50 22.10
C ASP A 707 -6.53 -17.61 22.92
N SER A 708 -6.12 -18.72 22.29
CA SER A 708 -5.42 -19.84 22.95
C SER A 708 -4.12 -19.42 23.64
N ILE A 709 -3.26 -18.71 22.91
CA ILE A 709 -1.94 -18.29 23.40
C ILE A 709 -2.09 -17.16 24.43
N PHE A 710 -3.04 -16.24 24.21
CA PHE A 710 -3.33 -15.16 25.14
C PHE A 710 -3.91 -15.70 26.46
N ALA A 711 -4.84 -16.64 26.40
CA ALA A 711 -5.39 -17.33 27.56
C ALA A 711 -4.29 -18.08 28.34
N SER A 712 -3.39 -18.78 27.65
CA SER A 712 -2.23 -19.41 28.29
C SER A 712 -1.28 -18.38 28.93
N ALA A 713 -1.16 -17.19 28.32
CA ALA A 713 -0.25 -16.14 28.77
C ALA A 713 -0.75 -15.40 30.03
N PHE A 714 -2.03 -15.03 30.05
CA PHE A 714 -2.61 -14.11 31.03
C PHE A 714 -3.92 -14.60 31.68
N GLY A 715 -4.51 -15.68 31.17
CA GLY A 715 -5.93 -15.96 31.35
C GLY A 715 -6.80 -15.16 30.39
N LEU A 716 -7.97 -15.69 30.06
CA LEU A 716 -8.95 -15.03 29.17
C LEU A 716 -10.34 -15.54 29.54
N ALA A 717 -11.25 -14.62 29.86
CA ALA A 717 -12.66 -14.97 30.03
C ALA A 717 -13.29 -15.31 28.68
N GLU A 718 -14.29 -16.20 28.64
CA GLU A 718 -14.90 -16.63 27.38
C GLU A 718 -15.56 -15.44 26.65
N GLU A 719 -16.17 -14.52 27.39
CA GLU A 719 -16.74 -13.28 26.87
C GLU A 719 -15.72 -12.32 26.25
N ASP A 720 -14.43 -12.41 26.61
CA ASP A 720 -13.38 -11.54 26.07
C ASP A 720 -12.69 -12.16 24.84
N SER A 721 -13.01 -13.41 24.48
CA SER A 721 -12.44 -14.12 23.32
C SER A 721 -12.92 -13.53 21.99
N ASN A 722 -12.00 -13.33 21.04
CA ASN A 722 -12.35 -12.92 19.68
C ASN A 722 -13.25 -13.96 19.00
N THR A 723 -12.92 -15.24 19.18
CA THR A 723 -13.66 -16.36 18.59
C THR A 723 -15.09 -16.41 19.13
N PHE A 724 -15.26 -16.21 20.44
CA PHE A 724 -16.59 -16.17 21.06
C PHE A 724 -17.41 -14.96 20.61
N GLN A 725 -16.81 -13.77 20.52
CA GLN A 725 -17.48 -12.57 20.01
C GLN A 725 -17.95 -12.75 18.55
N ARG A 726 -17.16 -13.44 17.73
CA ARG A 726 -17.56 -13.82 16.37
C ARG A 726 -18.71 -14.82 16.36
N LEU A 727 -18.67 -15.83 17.22
CA LEU A 727 -19.77 -16.79 17.38
C LEU A 727 -21.09 -16.06 17.69
N LYS A 728 -21.08 -15.13 18.64
CA LYS A 728 -22.25 -14.32 18.98
C LYS A 728 -22.73 -13.47 17.80
N THR A 729 -21.81 -12.73 17.18
CA THR A 729 -22.12 -11.85 16.04
C THR A 729 -22.75 -12.63 14.87
N ILE A 730 -22.24 -13.83 14.59
CA ILE A 730 -22.77 -14.68 13.52
C ILE A 730 -24.10 -15.31 13.93
N GLY A 731 -24.27 -15.69 15.18
CA GLY A 731 -25.53 -16.25 15.71
C GLY A 731 -26.71 -15.27 15.65
N GLU A 732 -26.42 -13.98 15.70
CA GLU A 732 -27.40 -12.89 15.57
C GLU A 732 -27.55 -12.41 14.11
N SER A 733 -26.73 -12.93 13.19
CA SER A 733 -26.72 -12.51 11.78
C SER A 733 -27.59 -13.41 10.89
N ASN A 734 -28.04 -12.85 9.77
CA ASN A 734 -28.68 -13.61 8.68
C ASN A 734 -27.85 -13.41 7.40
N PRO A 735 -26.76 -14.18 7.19
CA PRO A 735 -25.87 -13.98 6.05
C PRO A 735 -26.59 -14.31 4.74
N GLU A 736 -26.25 -13.59 3.68
CA GLU A 736 -26.75 -13.90 2.34
C GLU A 736 -26.17 -15.23 1.88
N ILE A 737 -27.05 -16.16 1.48
CA ILE A 737 -26.67 -17.48 0.99
C ILE A 737 -26.74 -17.43 -0.54
N PRO A 738 -25.61 -17.52 -1.27
CA PRO A 738 -25.62 -17.55 -2.72
C PRO A 738 -26.41 -18.74 -3.26
N ASP A 739 -27.06 -18.65 -4.43
CA ASP A 739 -27.73 -19.82 -5.02
C ASP A 739 -26.74 -20.91 -5.42
N ASP A 740 -25.57 -20.50 -5.91
CA ASP A 740 -24.47 -21.38 -6.33
C ASP A 740 -23.78 -22.05 -5.12
N LEU A 741 -23.64 -23.38 -5.15
CA LEU A 741 -23.01 -24.18 -4.10
C LEU A 741 -21.50 -23.97 -4.01
N ASP A 742 -20.86 -23.52 -5.08
CA ASP A 742 -19.43 -23.26 -5.16
C ASP A 742 -19.06 -21.81 -4.79
N LYS A 743 -20.04 -20.91 -4.69
CA LYS A 743 -19.80 -19.55 -4.20
C LYS A 743 -19.69 -19.51 -2.68
N PRO A 744 -18.70 -18.79 -2.12
CA PRO A 744 -18.52 -18.76 -0.68
C PRO A 744 -19.55 -17.87 0.01
N VAL A 745 -19.97 -18.29 1.21
CA VAL A 745 -20.81 -17.46 2.10
C VAL A 745 -19.92 -16.47 2.84
N ILE A 746 -20.32 -15.20 2.82
CA ILE A 746 -19.61 -14.11 3.50
C ILE A 746 -20.27 -13.89 4.85
N PHE A 747 -19.53 -14.12 5.93
CA PHE A 747 -19.98 -13.85 7.29
C PHE A 747 -19.52 -12.46 7.75
N PRO A 748 -20.31 -11.76 8.58
CA PRO A 748 -19.91 -10.46 9.13
C PRO A 748 -18.69 -10.59 10.04
N GLU A 749 -17.86 -9.54 10.04
CA GLU A 749 -16.67 -9.43 10.88
C GLU A 749 -17.00 -8.62 12.16
N HIS A 750 -16.38 -8.99 13.28
CA HIS A 750 -16.50 -8.29 14.56
C HIS A 750 -15.26 -7.44 14.86
N SER A 751 -15.43 -6.32 15.56
CA SER A 751 -14.31 -5.49 16.01
C SER A 751 -13.56 -6.15 17.17
N SER A 752 -12.28 -6.49 16.99
CA SER A 752 -11.47 -7.07 18.07
C SER A 752 -11.32 -6.11 19.27
N PRO A 753 -11.30 -6.63 20.50
CA PRO A 753 -10.98 -5.83 21.68
C PRO A 753 -9.65 -5.10 21.53
N GLN A 754 -9.51 -3.96 22.22
CA GLN A 754 -8.42 -3.01 22.02
C GLN A 754 -7.03 -3.64 22.23
N ILE A 755 -6.89 -4.55 23.19
CA ILE A 755 -5.62 -5.23 23.47
C ILE A 755 -5.18 -6.15 22.32
N PHE A 756 -6.10 -6.92 21.74
CA PHE A 756 -5.79 -7.79 20.61
C PHE A 756 -5.39 -6.98 19.37
N SER A 757 -6.11 -5.88 19.11
CA SER A 757 -5.76 -4.94 18.04
C SER A 757 -4.35 -4.36 18.24
N ALA A 758 -3.97 -4.01 19.48
CA ALA A 758 -2.64 -3.51 19.80
C ALA A 758 -1.54 -4.58 19.61
N ILE A 759 -1.79 -5.83 20.02
CA ILE A 759 -0.84 -6.94 19.84
C ILE A 759 -0.64 -7.24 18.36
N ILE A 760 -1.72 -7.36 17.58
CA ILE A 760 -1.65 -7.59 16.13
C ILE A 760 -0.88 -6.45 15.45
N THR A 761 -1.16 -5.19 15.81
CA THR A 761 -0.43 -4.03 15.28
C THR A 761 1.08 -4.12 15.54
N LEU A 762 1.48 -4.54 16.74
CA LEU A 762 2.88 -4.70 17.10
C LEU A 762 3.51 -5.91 16.38
N ALA A 763 2.80 -7.02 16.27
CA ALA A 763 3.25 -8.21 15.55
C ALA A 763 3.44 -7.94 14.04
N ASP A 764 2.47 -7.29 13.40
CA ASP A 764 2.55 -6.88 11.99
C ASP A 764 3.74 -5.96 11.73
N SER A 765 4.08 -5.09 12.70
CA SER A 765 5.26 -4.23 12.59
C SER A 765 6.59 -5.01 12.54
N VAL A 766 6.65 -6.18 13.18
CA VAL A 766 7.81 -7.10 13.08
C VAL A 766 7.88 -7.67 11.66
N ALA A 767 6.74 -8.07 11.08
CA ALA A 767 6.68 -8.53 9.68
C ALA A 767 7.11 -7.44 8.68
N TYR A 768 6.66 -6.19 8.86
CA TYR A 768 7.07 -5.08 8.00
C TYR A 768 8.58 -4.80 8.08
N THR A 769 9.16 -4.90 9.26
CA THR A 769 10.61 -4.71 9.44
C THR A 769 11.42 -5.88 8.89
N GLN A 770 10.91 -7.10 8.96
CA GLN A 770 11.50 -8.29 8.34
C GLN A 770 11.58 -8.19 6.81
N LEU A 771 10.59 -7.56 6.16
CA LEU A 771 10.57 -7.37 4.71
C LEU A 771 11.37 -6.15 4.23
N SER A 772 11.96 -5.38 5.16
CA SER A 772 12.72 -4.18 4.83
C SER A 772 14.18 -4.50 4.46
N PRO A 773 14.73 -3.87 3.40
CA PRO A 773 16.18 -3.89 3.12
C PRO A 773 17.05 -3.27 4.24
N VAL A 774 16.45 -2.44 5.09
CA VAL A 774 17.11 -1.69 6.17
C VAL A 774 16.30 -1.77 7.48
N PRO A 775 16.20 -2.96 8.11
CA PRO A 775 15.24 -3.20 9.18
C PRO A 775 15.38 -2.30 10.40
N ALA A 776 16.61 -2.01 10.84
CA ALA A 776 16.88 -1.16 12.00
C ALA A 776 16.27 0.23 11.85
N LEU A 777 16.43 0.80 10.66
CA LEU A 777 15.90 2.10 10.32
C LEU A 777 14.38 2.05 10.16
N THR A 778 13.84 1.08 9.43
CA THR A 778 12.39 0.88 9.26
C THR A 778 11.71 0.80 10.62
N SER A 779 12.26 0.02 11.56
CA SER A 779 11.72 -0.06 12.91
C SER A 779 11.83 1.26 13.69
N TRP A 780 12.94 1.98 13.55
CA TRP A 780 13.09 3.32 14.15
C TRP A 780 12.00 4.28 13.64
N ILE A 781 11.71 4.29 12.33
CA ILE A 781 10.67 5.13 11.71
C ILE A 781 9.27 4.72 12.20
N ILE A 782 8.93 3.43 12.11
CA ILE A 782 7.61 2.90 12.48
C ILE A 782 7.23 3.32 13.89
N ARG A 783 8.17 3.19 14.84
CA ARG A 783 7.96 3.54 16.25
C ARG A 783 7.70 5.04 16.48
N LYS A 784 7.96 5.91 15.50
CA LYS A 784 7.63 7.33 15.60
C LYS A 784 6.16 7.62 15.29
N PHE A 785 5.42 6.73 14.63
CA PHE A 785 4.02 6.97 14.28
C PHE A 785 3.07 6.92 15.49
N PRO A 786 2.02 7.75 15.53
CA PRO A 786 1.07 7.77 16.64
C PRO A 786 0.40 6.42 16.92
N TYR A 787 -0.01 5.68 15.88
CA TYR A 787 -0.67 4.39 16.04
C TYR A 787 0.22 3.34 16.73
N MET A 788 1.52 3.33 16.42
CA MET A 788 2.49 2.44 17.06
C MET A 788 2.76 2.81 18.51
N ARG A 789 2.88 4.11 18.81
CA ARG A 789 3.03 4.57 20.20
C ARG A 789 1.80 4.21 21.03
N ASN A 790 0.60 4.35 20.45
CA ASN A 790 -0.66 3.98 21.08
C ASN A 790 -0.73 2.46 21.33
N ALA A 791 -0.45 1.63 20.33
CA ALA A 791 -0.42 0.17 20.48
C ALA A 791 0.58 -0.29 21.56
N LYS A 792 1.79 0.30 21.57
CA LYS A 792 2.77 0.05 22.63
C LYS A 792 2.26 0.45 24.01
N ALA A 793 1.65 1.63 24.14
CA ALA A 793 1.11 2.12 25.41
C ALA A 793 0.01 1.20 25.96
N ILE A 794 -0.93 0.78 25.11
CA ILE A 794 -2.00 -0.16 25.45
C ILE A 794 -1.40 -1.48 25.95
N LYS A 795 -0.48 -2.08 25.19
CA LYS A 795 0.20 -3.32 25.58
C LYS A 795 0.97 -3.17 26.90
N ASP A 796 1.77 -2.12 27.05
CA ASP A 796 2.56 -1.89 28.25
C ASP A 796 1.67 -1.71 29.50
N GLN A 797 0.56 -0.97 29.35
CA GLN A 797 -0.41 -0.80 30.43
C GLN A 797 -1.09 -2.13 30.79
N PHE A 798 -1.50 -2.90 29.79
CA PHE A 798 -2.10 -4.21 30.02
C PHE A 798 -1.15 -5.15 30.75
N ILE A 799 0.10 -5.32 30.28
CA ILE A 799 1.08 -6.18 30.94
C ILE A 799 1.38 -5.69 32.35
N ARG A 800 1.50 -4.38 32.58
CA ARG A 800 1.68 -3.84 33.94
C ARG A 800 0.53 -4.20 34.89
N ASN A 801 -0.71 -4.21 34.41
CA ASN A 801 -1.86 -4.64 35.21
C ASN A 801 -1.78 -6.14 35.52
N GLN A 802 -1.48 -6.97 34.52
CA GLN A 802 -1.30 -8.42 34.71
C GLN A 802 -0.16 -8.74 35.70
N VAL A 803 0.95 -7.99 35.64
CA VAL A 803 2.04 -8.11 36.60
C VAL A 803 1.58 -7.75 38.01
N ARG A 804 0.84 -6.64 38.16
CA ARG A 804 0.31 -6.22 39.46
C ARG A 804 -0.61 -7.28 40.08
N ASP A 805 -1.51 -7.84 39.29
CA ASP A 805 -2.43 -8.88 39.76
C ASP A 805 -1.68 -10.18 40.09
N GLY A 806 -0.66 -10.53 39.30
CA GLY A 806 0.25 -11.64 39.61
C GLY A 806 1.02 -11.44 40.90
N ILE A 807 1.50 -10.22 41.20
CA ILE A 807 2.18 -9.92 42.47
C ILE A 807 1.24 -10.10 43.66
N ARG A 808 -0.02 -9.64 43.55
CA ARG A 808 -1.02 -9.83 44.61
C ARG A 808 -1.23 -11.30 44.95
N LEU A 809 -1.31 -12.16 43.93
CA LEU A 809 -1.41 -13.63 44.09
C LEU A 809 -0.15 -14.27 44.72
N ILE A 810 1.00 -13.61 44.61
CA ILE A 810 2.25 -14.07 45.22
C ILE A 810 2.30 -13.64 46.69
N GLU A 811 1.83 -12.44 47.00
CA GLU A 811 1.82 -11.84 48.35
C GLU A 811 0.72 -12.42 49.24
N ASP A 812 -0.45 -12.72 48.67
CA ASP A 812 -1.58 -13.30 49.41
C ASP A 812 -1.34 -14.75 49.86
N GLY A 813 -0.32 -15.42 49.31
CA GLY A 813 0.02 -16.82 49.61
C GLY A 813 -1.07 -17.81 49.18
N SER A 814 -2.05 -17.38 48.38
CA SER A 814 -3.26 -18.13 48.04
C SER A 814 -2.99 -19.35 47.15
N THR A 815 -1.87 -19.36 46.42
CA THR A 815 -1.47 -20.50 45.61
C THR A 815 0.03 -20.55 45.34
N THR A 816 0.62 -21.75 45.43
CA THR A 816 2.00 -22.02 45.02
C THR A 816 2.11 -22.49 43.57
N GLN A 817 0.97 -22.75 42.92
CA GLN A 817 0.91 -23.22 41.54
C GLN A 817 0.67 -22.06 40.57
N PRO A 818 1.35 -22.04 39.42
CA PRO A 818 1.13 -21.01 38.41
C PRO A 818 -0.29 -21.10 37.84
N LYS A 819 -0.93 -19.95 37.61
CA LYS A 819 -2.27 -19.84 36.99
C LYS A 819 -2.23 -19.47 35.51
N SER A 820 -1.11 -18.88 35.08
CA SER A 820 -0.86 -18.38 33.73
C SER A 820 0.65 -18.29 33.51
N ALA A 821 1.09 -18.08 32.27
CA ALA A 821 2.53 -17.90 32.00
C ALA A 821 3.10 -16.71 32.76
N ILE A 822 2.38 -15.57 32.83
CA ILE A 822 2.89 -14.38 33.55
C ILE A 822 3.07 -14.67 35.02
N HIS A 823 2.10 -15.34 35.66
CA HIS A 823 2.21 -15.71 37.07
C HIS A 823 3.41 -16.65 37.29
N SER A 824 3.60 -17.62 36.39
CA SER A 824 4.76 -18.52 36.41
C SER A 824 6.08 -17.73 36.36
N VAL A 825 6.23 -16.82 35.40
CA VAL A 825 7.45 -16.01 35.24
C VAL A 825 7.72 -15.13 36.47
N LEU A 826 6.69 -14.57 37.10
CA LEU A 826 6.86 -13.77 38.32
C LEU A 826 7.31 -14.63 39.50
N LEU A 827 6.73 -15.82 39.70
CA LEU A 827 7.20 -16.77 40.72
C LEU A 827 8.68 -17.11 40.51
N ARG A 828 9.09 -17.29 39.25
CA ARG A 828 10.47 -17.59 38.89
C ARG A 828 11.42 -16.43 39.13
N GLU A 829 11.00 -15.21 38.83
CA GLU A 829 11.78 -14.01 39.14
C GLU A 829 12.00 -13.88 40.65
N ARG A 830 10.97 -14.16 41.47
CA ARG A 830 11.11 -14.22 42.93
C ARG A 830 12.15 -15.24 43.36
N GLU A 831 12.08 -16.47 42.85
CA GLU A 831 13.05 -17.53 43.17
C GLU A 831 14.49 -17.15 42.80
N ILE A 832 14.68 -16.56 41.61
CA ILE A 832 15.99 -16.13 41.13
C ILE A 832 16.51 -15.01 42.04
N ALA A 833 15.68 -14.02 42.34
CA ALA A 833 16.04 -12.89 43.21
C ALA A 833 16.43 -13.35 44.62
N THR A 834 15.68 -14.28 45.21
CA THR A 834 16.02 -14.88 46.51
C THR A 834 17.37 -15.60 46.46
N LYS A 835 17.65 -16.39 45.42
CA LYS A 835 18.95 -17.09 45.27
C LYS A 835 20.12 -16.13 45.08
N GLU A 836 19.89 -15.00 44.44
CA GLU A 836 20.88 -13.96 44.16
C GLU A 836 21.01 -12.93 45.29
N GLY A 837 20.21 -13.03 46.35
CA GLY A 837 20.21 -12.08 47.47
C GLY A 837 19.72 -10.67 47.09
N ARG A 838 18.91 -10.55 46.04
CA ARG A 838 18.36 -9.28 45.53
C ARG A 838 16.84 -9.24 45.65
N GLN A 839 16.26 -8.05 45.52
CA GLN A 839 14.80 -7.90 45.41
C GLN A 839 14.31 -8.34 44.02
N PRO A 840 13.10 -8.92 43.91
CA PRO A 840 12.51 -9.30 42.62
C PRO A 840 12.22 -8.08 41.73
N GLU A 841 12.57 -8.15 40.44
CA GLU A 841 12.34 -7.09 39.45
C GLU A 841 11.15 -7.42 38.52
N TYR A 842 9.94 -7.42 39.08
CA TYR A 842 8.73 -7.84 38.37
C TYR A 842 8.32 -6.96 37.18
N TYR A 843 8.69 -5.68 37.19
CA TYR A 843 8.33 -4.71 36.13
C TYR A 843 9.43 -4.50 35.10
N SER A 844 10.37 -5.45 34.98
CA SER A 844 11.46 -5.33 34.03
C SER A 844 10.92 -5.24 32.57
N PRO A 845 11.53 -4.39 31.72
CA PRO A 845 11.19 -4.35 30.29
C PRO A 845 11.37 -5.72 29.60
N ALA A 846 12.30 -6.54 30.10
CA ALA A 846 12.52 -7.90 29.61
C ALA A 846 11.27 -8.78 29.76
N ILE A 847 10.57 -8.75 30.91
CA ILE A 847 9.31 -9.48 31.08
C ILE A 847 8.28 -9.01 30.05
N ALA A 848 8.12 -7.70 29.88
CA ALA A 848 7.12 -7.16 28.95
C ALA A 848 7.40 -7.53 27.48
N ASP A 849 8.67 -7.56 27.07
CA ASP A 849 9.07 -7.91 25.71
C ASP A 849 9.08 -9.44 25.48
N GLU A 850 9.41 -10.24 26.49
CA GLU A 850 9.29 -11.71 26.41
C GLU A 850 7.84 -12.15 26.24
N PHE A 851 6.88 -11.49 26.89
CA PHE A 851 5.46 -11.81 26.71
C PHE A 851 4.92 -11.38 25.36
N LEU A 852 5.35 -10.23 24.83
CA LEU A 852 5.02 -9.86 23.46
C LEU A 852 5.60 -10.87 22.46
N GLY A 853 6.83 -11.32 22.69
CA GLY A 853 7.48 -12.35 21.87
C GLY A 853 6.80 -13.72 21.97
N PHE A 854 6.40 -14.12 23.18
CA PHE A 854 5.67 -15.37 23.45
C PHE A 854 4.34 -15.40 22.69
N ILE A 855 3.58 -14.30 22.74
CA ILE A 855 2.30 -14.20 22.03
C ILE A 855 2.51 -14.16 20.53
N THR A 856 3.31 -13.21 20.04
CA THR A 856 3.56 -13.01 18.60
C THR A 856 4.08 -14.28 17.94
N GLY A 857 5.11 -14.91 18.53
CA GLY A 857 5.66 -16.15 18.00
C GLY A 857 4.69 -17.33 18.10
N GLY A 858 3.88 -17.39 19.16
CA GLY A 858 2.97 -18.48 19.43
C GLY A 858 1.72 -18.48 18.55
N TYR A 859 1.04 -17.34 18.38
CA TYR A 859 -0.23 -17.30 17.67
C TYR A 859 -0.03 -17.34 16.15
N ASP A 860 0.89 -16.54 15.60
CA ASP A 860 0.99 -16.32 14.16
C ASP A 860 1.45 -17.59 13.43
N THR A 861 2.46 -18.26 13.98
CA THR A 861 2.97 -19.52 13.43
C THR A 861 1.97 -20.66 13.58
N SER A 862 1.26 -20.75 14.70
CA SER A 862 0.23 -21.78 14.91
C SER A 862 -0.96 -21.58 13.99
N ALA A 863 -1.49 -20.35 13.90
CA ALA A 863 -2.60 -20.01 13.01
C ALA A 863 -2.26 -20.32 11.55
N THR A 864 -1.05 -19.93 11.12
CA THR A 864 -0.54 -20.20 9.79
C THR A 864 -0.45 -21.71 9.50
N THR A 865 0.06 -22.48 10.46
CA THR A 865 0.16 -23.93 10.32
C THR A 865 -1.21 -24.59 10.25
N ILE A 866 -2.17 -24.14 11.06
CA ILE A 866 -3.56 -24.64 11.04
C ILE A 866 -4.18 -24.31 9.67
N ALA A 867 -4.02 -23.09 9.17
CA ALA A 867 -4.52 -22.68 7.86
C ALA A 867 -3.96 -23.55 6.71
N TRP A 868 -2.66 -23.85 6.74
CA TRP A 868 -2.06 -24.82 5.80
C TRP A 868 -2.63 -26.21 5.97
N GLY A 869 -2.72 -26.71 7.20
CA GLY A 869 -3.27 -28.02 7.51
C GLY A 869 -4.70 -28.19 7.01
N LEU A 870 -5.56 -27.17 7.15
CA LEU A 870 -6.92 -27.18 6.59
C LEU A 870 -6.90 -27.38 5.08
N LYS A 871 -6.09 -26.61 4.34
CA LYS A 871 -5.99 -26.72 2.87
C LYS A 871 -5.43 -28.06 2.42
N ILE A 872 -4.39 -28.53 3.10
CA ILE A 872 -3.71 -29.78 2.82
C ILE A 872 -4.66 -30.96 3.07
N LEU A 873 -5.34 -31.00 4.22
CA LEU A 873 -6.29 -32.07 4.56
C LEU A 873 -7.53 -32.04 3.65
N THR A 874 -8.02 -30.85 3.27
CA THR A 874 -9.09 -30.69 2.28
C THR A 874 -8.72 -31.31 0.94
N SER A 875 -7.44 -31.19 0.54
CA SER A 875 -6.92 -31.76 -0.72
C SER A 875 -6.54 -33.25 -0.60
N ASN A 876 -6.56 -33.82 0.61
CA ASN A 876 -6.14 -35.19 0.91
C ASN A 876 -7.18 -35.93 1.77
N PRO A 877 -8.39 -36.19 1.23
CA PRO A 877 -9.49 -36.78 1.99
C PRO A 877 -9.17 -38.17 2.56
N SER A 878 -8.33 -38.96 1.89
CA SER A 878 -7.88 -40.27 2.39
C SER A 878 -7.04 -40.15 3.66
N VAL A 879 -6.16 -39.15 3.74
CA VAL A 879 -5.33 -38.89 4.93
C VAL A 879 -6.18 -38.40 6.08
N GLN A 880 -7.13 -37.48 5.81
CA GLN A 880 -8.09 -37.02 6.80
C GLN A 880 -8.93 -38.19 7.35
N LYS A 881 -9.45 -39.07 6.48
CA LYS A 881 -10.21 -40.24 6.90
C LYS A 881 -9.36 -41.16 7.76
N LYS A 882 -8.15 -41.50 7.33
CA LYS A 882 -7.23 -42.36 8.10
C LYS A 882 -6.89 -41.75 9.46
N LEU A 883 -6.71 -40.43 9.55
CA LEU A 883 -6.51 -39.75 10.83
C LEU A 883 -7.73 -39.90 11.74
N ARG A 884 -8.95 -39.73 11.21
CA ARG A 884 -10.18 -39.94 11.97
C ARG A 884 -10.31 -41.37 12.47
N ASP A 885 -10.09 -42.36 11.60
CA ASP A 885 -10.14 -43.78 11.96
C ASP A 885 -9.15 -44.07 13.10
N LYS A 886 -7.92 -43.55 13.04
CA LYS A 886 -6.92 -43.70 14.11
C LYS A 886 -7.28 -43.00 15.42
N LEU A 887 -7.96 -41.87 15.38
CA LEU A 887 -8.49 -41.23 16.57
C LEU A 887 -9.62 -42.07 17.20
N GLN A 888 -10.53 -42.61 16.38
CA GLN A 888 -11.64 -43.45 16.86
C GLN A 888 -11.15 -44.79 17.41
N GLU A 889 -10.14 -45.41 16.78
CA GLU A 889 -9.46 -46.62 17.28
C GLU A 889 -8.81 -46.39 18.65
N ALA A 890 -8.20 -45.21 18.87
CA ALA A 890 -7.59 -44.85 20.15
C ALA A 890 -8.64 -44.56 21.25
N PHE A 891 -9.87 -44.22 20.87
CA PHE A 891 -10.92 -43.76 21.77
C PHE A 891 -12.30 -44.36 21.41
N PRO A 892 -12.44 -45.70 21.44
CA PRO A 892 -13.64 -46.38 20.94
C PRO A 892 -14.90 -46.04 21.76
N ASP A 893 -14.77 -45.89 23.08
CA ASP A 893 -15.89 -45.50 23.94
C ASP A 893 -16.36 -44.06 23.66
N VAL A 894 -15.43 -43.14 23.39
CA VAL A 894 -15.75 -41.75 23.06
C VAL A 894 -16.50 -41.65 21.74
N ALA A 895 -16.03 -42.41 20.74
CA ALA A 895 -16.66 -42.49 19.43
C ALA A 895 -18.08 -43.06 19.53
N ARG A 896 -18.25 -44.16 20.28
CA ARG A 896 -19.56 -44.78 20.53
C ARG A 896 -20.53 -43.84 21.24
N ASP A 897 -20.05 -43.06 22.20
CA ASP A 897 -20.88 -42.16 23.01
C ASP A 897 -21.14 -40.80 22.33
N ALA A 898 -20.72 -40.62 21.07
CA ALA A 898 -20.96 -39.41 20.27
C ALA A 898 -20.49 -38.09 20.93
N ARG A 899 -19.45 -38.16 21.78
CA ARG A 899 -18.96 -37.01 22.55
C ARG A 899 -17.66 -36.45 21.97
N SER A 900 -17.33 -35.22 22.37
CA SER A 900 -16.02 -34.64 22.08
C SER A 900 -14.93 -35.29 22.94
N LEU A 901 -13.73 -35.43 22.38
CA LEU A 901 -12.52 -35.74 23.13
C LEU A 901 -12.20 -34.62 24.11
N THR A 902 -11.74 -34.95 25.32
CA THR A 902 -11.26 -34.01 26.34
C THR A 902 -9.78 -33.70 26.17
N TYR A 903 -9.31 -32.60 26.78
CA TYR A 903 -7.88 -32.27 26.72
C TYR A 903 -7.01 -33.32 27.45
N GLN A 904 -7.49 -33.95 28.52
CA GLN A 904 -6.75 -34.99 29.24
C GLN A 904 -6.59 -36.26 28.38
N GLU A 905 -7.65 -36.66 27.66
CA GLU A 905 -7.60 -37.78 26.72
C GLU A 905 -6.58 -37.51 25.61
N LEU A 906 -6.64 -36.33 24.98
CA LEU A 906 -5.71 -35.93 23.92
C LEU A 906 -4.25 -35.79 24.39
N SER A 907 -4.04 -35.31 25.63
CA SER A 907 -2.70 -35.06 26.18
C SER A 907 -2.01 -36.34 26.66
N SER A 908 -2.77 -37.36 27.04
CA SER A 908 -2.24 -38.64 27.54
C SER A 908 -2.12 -39.70 26.44
N ALA A 909 -2.84 -39.57 25.33
CA ALA A 909 -2.82 -40.56 24.26
C ALA A 909 -1.59 -40.49 23.36
N ASN A 910 -1.03 -41.67 23.07
CA ASN A 910 -0.01 -41.87 22.06
C ASN A 910 -0.68 -42.28 20.74
N ILE A 911 -0.76 -41.35 19.77
CA ILE A 911 -1.39 -41.57 18.47
C ILE A 911 -0.36 -41.24 17.39
N PRO A 912 0.52 -42.20 17.03
CA PRO A 912 1.64 -41.96 16.12
C PRO A 912 1.24 -41.31 14.80
N TYR A 913 0.09 -41.71 14.24
CA TYR A 913 -0.41 -41.14 12.99
C TYR A 913 -0.83 -39.67 13.11
N LEU A 914 -1.31 -39.21 14.27
CA LEU A 914 -1.60 -37.79 14.52
C LEU A 914 -0.30 -36.98 14.53
N ASP A 915 0.73 -37.47 15.21
CA ASP A 915 2.05 -36.82 15.24
C ASP A 915 2.67 -36.74 13.83
N ALA A 916 2.56 -37.83 13.07
CA ALA A 916 2.98 -37.90 11.68
C ALA A 916 2.23 -36.87 10.80
N VAL A 917 0.92 -36.70 10.98
CA VAL A 917 0.15 -35.68 10.24
C VAL A 917 0.60 -34.27 10.62
N VAL A 918 0.80 -33.98 11.92
CA VAL A 918 1.25 -32.68 12.40
C VAL A 918 2.60 -32.31 11.78
N ASP A 919 3.57 -33.22 11.84
CA ASP A 919 4.91 -32.98 11.29
C ASP A 919 4.93 -32.92 9.76
N GLU A 920 4.09 -33.70 9.08
CA GLU A 920 3.96 -33.62 7.63
C GLU A 920 3.29 -32.31 7.19
N VAL A 921 2.31 -31.79 7.96
CA VAL A 921 1.73 -30.45 7.71
C VAL A 921 2.77 -29.37 7.91
N LEU A 922 3.60 -29.47 8.96
CA LEU A 922 4.69 -28.51 9.21
C LEU A 922 5.75 -28.55 8.09
N ARG A 923 6.12 -29.74 7.61
CA ARG A 923 7.04 -29.92 6.49
C ARG A 923 6.45 -29.34 5.21
N TYR A 924 5.26 -29.78 4.83
CA TYR A 924 4.62 -29.47 3.54
C TYR A 924 4.09 -28.03 3.46
N GLY A 925 3.39 -27.59 4.51
CA GLY A 925 2.89 -26.22 4.63
C GLY A 925 4.00 -25.19 4.82
N ASN A 926 5.14 -25.62 5.39
CA ASN A 926 6.34 -24.82 5.57
C ASN A 926 6.07 -23.37 6.07
N PRO A 927 5.52 -23.19 7.29
CA PRO A 927 5.26 -21.86 7.85
C PRO A 927 6.52 -21.01 8.06
N VAL A 928 7.68 -21.66 8.26
CA VAL A 928 8.99 -21.01 8.40
C VAL A 928 9.88 -21.50 7.27
N GLY A 929 9.99 -20.72 6.21
CA GLY A 929 10.70 -21.14 4.99
C GLY A 929 12.21 -21.03 5.02
N PHE A 930 12.77 -20.28 5.97
CA PHE A 930 14.21 -20.12 6.11
C PHE A 930 14.63 -19.92 7.57
N LEU A 931 15.90 -20.21 7.83
CA LEU A 931 16.62 -19.82 9.04
C LEU A 931 17.85 -19.00 8.61
N ALA A 932 18.40 -18.18 9.50
CA ALA A 932 19.64 -17.47 9.21
C ALA A 932 20.60 -17.47 10.41
N ARG A 933 21.89 -17.57 10.11
CA ARG A 933 23.01 -17.43 11.05
C ARG A 933 24.04 -16.47 10.49
N GLN A 934 24.93 -15.96 11.33
CA GLN A 934 26.11 -15.22 10.88
C GLN A 934 27.37 -15.92 11.35
N ALA A 935 28.35 -16.02 10.45
CA ALA A 935 29.67 -16.55 10.75
C ALA A 935 30.36 -15.67 11.80
N GLN A 936 30.71 -16.24 12.95
CA GLN A 936 31.37 -15.57 14.06
C GLN A 936 32.90 -15.59 13.91
N CYS A 937 33.41 -16.50 13.08
CA CYS A 937 34.80 -16.61 12.66
C CYS A 937 34.87 -16.94 11.17
N ASP A 938 36.06 -16.82 10.60
CA ASP A 938 36.36 -17.36 9.27
C ASP A 938 36.23 -18.88 9.30
N THR A 939 35.46 -19.44 8.38
CA THR A 939 35.11 -20.86 8.40
C THR A 939 34.83 -21.39 6.99
N THR A 940 34.33 -22.62 6.88
CA THR A 940 33.96 -23.23 5.58
C THR A 940 32.54 -23.76 5.58
N VAL A 941 31.81 -23.64 4.46
CA VAL A 941 30.49 -24.25 4.25
C VAL A 941 30.47 -24.88 2.86
N LEU A 942 30.13 -26.17 2.79
CA LEU A 942 30.10 -26.94 1.53
C LEU A 942 31.40 -26.80 0.71
N GLY A 943 32.55 -26.84 1.38
CA GLY A 943 33.88 -26.73 0.75
C GLY A 943 34.32 -25.31 0.40
N HIS A 944 33.49 -24.30 0.61
CA HIS A 944 33.79 -22.90 0.31
C HIS A 944 34.16 -22.11 1.56
N HIS A 945 35.11 -21.18 1.43
CA HIS A 945 35.50 -20.28 2.50
C HIS A 945 34.43 -19.20 2.77
N ILE A 946 34.06 -19.05 4.04
CA ILE A 946 33.04 -18.13 4.54
C ILE A 946 33.69 -17.18 5.54
N PRO A 947 33.88 -15.89 5.20
CA PRO A 947 34.47 -14.91 6.11
C PRO A 947 33.58 -14.63 7.33
N ARG A 948 34.19 -14.25 8.44
CA ARG A 948 33.49 -13.70 9.61
C ARG A 948 32.56 -12.54 9.21
N GLY A 949 31.35 -12.51 9.77
CA GLY A 949 30.32 -11.52 9.48
C GLY A 949 29.39 -11.88 8.32
N THR A 950 29.68 -12.96 7.59
CA THR A 950 28.82 -13.44 6.49
C THR A 950 27.52 -14.02 7.04
N ASN A 951 26.38 -13.55 6.54
CA ASN A 951 25.07 -14.14 6.86
C ASN A 951 24.84 -15.39 6.00
N VAL A 952 24.59 -16.52 6.64
CA VAL A 952 24.24 -17.80 6.03
C VAL A 952 22.75 -18.07 6.22
N TRP A 953 22.02 -18.10 5.12
CA TRP A 953 20.59 -18.40 5.02
C TRP A 953 20.41 -19.87 4.69
N ILE A 954 19.58 -20.53 5.49
CA ILE A 954 19.34 -21.96 5.47
C ILE A 954 17.91 -22.15 5.00
N MET A 955 17.74 -22.67 3.79
CA MET A 955 16.44 -22.86 3.18
C MET A 955 15.85 -24.21 3.57
N ALA A 956 14.59 -24.20 4.03
CA ALA A 956 13.91 -25.40 4.52
C ALA A 956 12.71 -25.81 3.63
N ASN A 957 12.65 -25.30 2.41
CA ASN A 957 11.45 -25.37 1.55
C ASN A 957 11.75 -25.65 0.07
N GLY A 958 12.92 -26.20 -0.21
CA GLY A 958 13.39 -26.54 -1.56
C GLY A 958 14.03 -27.92 -1.59
N PRO A 959 15.17 -28.09 -2.30
CA PRO A 959 15.88 -29.37 -2.42
C PRO A 959 16.17 -30.02 -1.06
N GLY A 960 15.87 -31.31 -0.94
CA GLY A 960 16.05 -32.10 0.29
C GLY A 960 14.94 -31.97 1.33
N TYR A 961 13.97 -31.06 1.13
CA TYR A 961 12.82 -30.87 2.02
C TYR A 961 11.47 -31.09 1.30
N LEU A 962 11.25 -30.36 0.20
CA LEU A 962 10.03 -30.41 -0.63
C LEU A 962 10.32 -30.86 -2.07
N GLU A 963 11.57 -30.72 -2.51
CA GLU A 963 12.06 -31.11 -3.82
C GLU A 963 13.17 -32.17 -3.65
N PRO A 964 13.45 -32.99 -4.69
CA PRO A 964 14.60 -33.89 -4.69
C PRO A 964 15.89 -33.18 -4.28
N ASN A 965 16.77 -33.87 -3.55
CA ASN A 965 18.02 -33.26 -3.13
C ASN A 965 18.95 -32.98 -4.33
N LEU A 966 19.75 -31.92 -4.26
CA LEU A 966 20.74 -31.62 -5.30
C LEU A 966 21.94 -32.57 -5.17
N MET A 967 22.36 -33.13 -6.30
CA MET A 967 23.52 -34.03 -6.36
C MET A 967 24.80 -33.26 -6.05
N MET A 968 25.55 -33.71 -5.05
CA MET A 968 26.85 -33.16 -4.69
C MET A 968 27.77 -34.22 -4.07
N ASP A 969 29.08 -33.98 -4.10
CA ASP A 969 30.07 -34.82 -3.43
C ASP A 969 29.99 -34.63 -1.91
N ASP A 970 29.76 -35.72 -1.17
CA ASP A 970 29.66 -35.71 0.29
C ASP A 970 30.93 -35.18 0.96
N THR A 971 32.10 -35.29 0.33
CA THR A 971 33.37 -34.77 0.88
C THR A 971 33.38 -33.24 1.01
N GLN A 972 32.54 -32.54 0.24
CA GLN A 972 32.39 -31.09 0.34
C GLN A 972 31.64 -30.67 1.60
N ARG A 973 30.81 -31.56 2.19
CA ARG A 973 30.14 -31.28 3.46
C ARG A 973 31.16 -31.22 4.60
N SER A 974 30.85 -30.42 5.61
CA SER A 974 31.58 -30.40 6.88
C SER A 974 31.58 -31.80 7.51
N LEU A 975 32.61 -32.13 8.30
CA LEU A 975 32.80 -33.49 8.83
C LEU A 975 31.57 -34.04 9.58
N GLY A 976 30.82 -33.19 10.28
CA GLY A 976 29.59 -33.60 10.97
C GLY A 976 28.35 -33.70 10.06
N ALA A 977 28.41 -33.17 8.84
CA ALA A 977 27.33 -33.24 7.86
C ALA A 977 27.48 -34.39 6.86
N ARG A 978 28.62 -35.09 6.85
CA ARG A 978 28.85 -36.24 5.96
C ARG A 978 28.03 -37.45 6.36
N ARG A 979 27.57 -38.22 5.37
CA ARG A 979 26.72 -39.41 5.58
C ARG A 979 27.46 -40.57 6.22
N ASP A 980 28.77 -40.66 6.02
CA ASP A 980 29.66 -41.65 6.65
C ASP A 980 30.08 -41.28 8.07
N SER A 981 29.71 -40.09 8.55
CA SER A 981 30.03 -39.66 9.91
C SER A 981 29.28 -40.49 10.95
N LYS A 982 29.89 -40.73 12.12
CA LYS A 982 29.22 -41.37 13.28
C LYS A 982 28.15 -40.48 13.93
N SER A 983 27.74 -39.40 13.26
CA SER A 983 26.90 -38.36 13.84
C SER A 983 25.42 -38.64 13.57
N THR A 984 24.56 -38.44 14.57
CA THR A 984 23.12 -38.61 14.40
C THR A 984 22.57 -37.47 13.53
N LEU A 985 22.38 -37.74 12.24
CA LEU A 985 21.70 -36.88 11.28
C LEU A 985 20.25 -37.36 11.12
N THR A 986 19.37 -36.52 10.57
CA THR A 986 18.05 -37.01 10.13
C THR A 986 18.19 -38.12 9.10
N GLY A 987 17.20 -39.01 9.06
CA GLY A 987 17.10 -40.08 8.06
C GLY A 987 17.00 -39.56 6.63
N ILE A 988 16.91 -40.50 5.69
CA ILE A 988 16.86 -40.22 4.25
C ILE A 988 15.55 -40.78 3.71
N TRP A 989 14.74 -39.91 3.11
CA TRP A 989 13.56 -40.31 2.36
C TRP A 989 13.87 -40.50 0.87
N ASP A 990 13.01 -41.24 0.17
CA ASP A 990 13.08 -41.37 -1.29
C ASP A 990 12.66 -40.04 -1.94
N ASP A 991 13.54 -39.51 -2.81
CA ASP A 991 13.29 -38.27 -3.55
C ASP A 991 12.07 -38.38 -4.49
N LYS A 992 11.64 -39.58 -4.89
CA LYS A 992 10.51 -39.78 -5.83
C LYS A 992 9.17 -39.28 -5.29
N ASP A 993 8.97 -39.29 -3.97
CA ASP A 993 7.71 -38.89 -3.33
C ASP A 993 7.84 -37.72 -2.36
N ILE A 994 9.00 -37.07 -2.29
CA ILE A 994 9.28 -35.97 -1.35
C ILE A 994 8.33 -34.77 -1.52
N SER A 995 7.86 -34.52 -2.75
CA SER A 995 6.90 -33.46 -3.06
C SER A 995 5.46 -33.81 -2.73
N LYS A 996 5.16 -35.04 -2.29
CA LYS A 996 3.82 -35.48 -1.91
C LYS A 996 3.60 -35.36 -0.40
N PHE A 997 2.38 -35.00 -0.02
CA PHE A 997 1.92 -35.05 1.36
C PHE A 997 1.65 -36.50 1.77
N LYS A 998 2.52 -37.08 2.61
CA LYS A 998 2.49 -38.50 3.00
C LYS A 998 2.95 -38.66 4.46
N PRO A 999 2.03 -38.58 5.43
CA PRO A 999 2.35 -38.74 6.85
C PRO A 999 3.10 -40.04 7.18
N GLU A 1000 2.87 -41.12 6.44
CA GLU A 1000 3.51 -42.42 6.66
C GLU A 1000 5.05 -42.38 6.63
N ARG A 1001 5.66 -41.35 6.02
CA ARG A 1001 7.13 -41.19 6.02
C ARG A 1001 7.73 -40.92 7.40
N TRP A 1002 6.88 -40.58 8.37
CA TRP A 1002 7.25 -40.33 9.77
C TRP A 1002 7.05 -41.55 10.65
N LEU A 1003 6.57 -42.67 10.09
CA LEU A 1003 6.26 -43.88 10.83
C LEU A 1003 7.26 -44.99 10.51
N GLU A 1004 7.73 -45.63 11.56
CA GLU A 1004 8.52 -46.85 11.51
C GLU A 1004 7.61 -48.01 11.95
N ARG A 1005 7.66 -49.11 11.21
CA ARG A 1005 6.91 -50.31 11.59
C ARG A 1005 7.83 -51.24 12.37
N ASP A 1006 7.43 -51.59 13.58
CA ASP A 1006 8.11 -52.60 14.36
C ASP A 1006 7.91 -53.97 13.67
N PRO A 1007 8.98 -54.67 13.28
CA PRO A 1007 8.88 -55.90 12.50
C PRO A 1007 8.29 -57.08 13.28
N ASP A 1008 8.30 -57.04 14.62
CA ASP A 1008 7.85 -58.15 15.47
C ASP A 1008 6.40 -57.95 15.95
N THR A 1009 5.99 -56.70 16.20
CA THR A 1009 4.64 -56.37 16.71
C THR A 1009 3.71 -55.79 15.65
N GLU A 1010 4.22 -55.50 14.46
CA GLU A 1010 3.57 -54.74 13.38
C GLU A 1010 3.08 -53.34 13.77
N SER A 1011 3.39 -52.86 14.98
CA SER A 1011 2.95 -51.58 15.50
C SER A 1011 3.68 -50.42 14.83
N GLU A 1012 2.95 -49.32 14.58
CA GLU A 1012 3.53 -48.10 14.03
C GLU A 1012 4.10 -47.24 15.16
N ARG A 1013 5.35 -46.81 15.01
CA ARG A 1013 6.02 -45.86 15.90
C ARG A 1013 6.35 -44.58 15.14
N TYR A 1014 6.04 -43.43 15.74
CA TYR A 1014 6.43 -42.14 15.17
C TYR A 1014 7.92 -41.85 15.41
N ASN A 1015 8.62 -41.45 14.35
CA ASN A 1015 10.01 -41.01 14.37
C ASN A 1015 10.16 -39.58 13.83
N SER A 1016 10.31 -38.61 14.74
CA SER A 1016 10.58 -37.19 14.42
C SER A 1016 11.88 -36.91 13.66
N MET A 1017 12.77 -37.92 13.53
CA MET A 1017 14.05 -37.84 12.83
C MET A 1017 14.05 -38.66 11.52
N ALA A 1018 12.89 -39.16 11.06
CA ALA A 1018 12.79 -40.01 9.87
C ALA A 1018 13.35 -39.36 8.60
N GLY A 1019 13.34 -38.02 8.52
CA GLY A 1019 13.95 -37.28 7.41
C GLY A 1019 14.13 -35.80 7.70
N PRO A 1020 14.68 -35.04 6.73
CA PRO A 1020 15.00 -33.64 6.92
C PRO A 1020 13.78 -32.76 7.14
N SER A 1021 13.77 -32.02 8.25
CA SER A 1021 12.73 -31.05 8.57
C SER A 1021 13.25 -30.01 9.57
N LEU A 1022 12.93 -28.73 9.33
CA LEU A 1022 13.38 -27.61 10.17
C LEU A 1022 12.28 -26.60 10.59
N PRO A 1023 11.01 -26.99 10.81
CA PRO A 1023 9.94 -26.03 11.14
C PRO A 1023 10.19 -25.28 12.45
N PHE A 1024 10.97 -25.87 13.35
CA PHE A 1024 11.34 -25.29 14.64
C PHE A 1024 12.82 -24.90 14.74
N GLY A 1025 13.59 -25.03 13.65
CA GLY A 1025 15.04 -24.94 13.71
C GLY A 1025 15.66 -25.92 14.71
N MET A 1026 16.94 -25.71 15.06
CA MET A 1026 17.71 -26.60 15.91
C MET A 1026 18.75 -25.85 16.76
N GLY A 1027 19.30 -26.56 17.75
CA GLY A 1027 20.38 -26.08 18.62
C GLY A 1027 19.95 -25.00 19.62
N PRO A 1028 20.89 -24.17 20.11
CA PRO A 1028 20.62 -23.13 21.11
C PRO A 1028 19.56 -22.10 20.70
N ARG A 1029 19.27 -22.02 19.40
CA ARG A 1029 18.30 -21.10 18.78
C ARG A 1029 17.09 -21.81 18.19
N GLY A 1030 16.91 -23.10 18.48
CA GLY A 1030 15.66 -23.78 18.20
C GLY A 1030 14.48 -23.07 18.85
N CYS A 1031 13.31 -23.20 18.23
CA CYS A 1031 12.07 -22.56 18.67
C CYS A 1031 11.83 -22.89 20.14
N PHE A 1032 11.74 -21.84 20.95
CA PHE A 1032 11.40 -21.96 22.37
C PHE A 1032 10.08 -22.70 22.55
N GLY A 1033 9.08 -22.29 21.77
CA GLY A 1033 7.71 -22.79 21.84
C GLY A 1033 7.45 -24.14 21.19
N LYS A 1034 8.46 -24.93 20.76
CA LYS A 1034 8.23 -26.17 19.99
C LYS A 1034 7.21 -27.11 20.65
N ARG A 1035 7.38 -27.39 21.95
CA ARG A 1035 6.50 -28.32 22.69
C ARG A 1035 5.07 -27.77 22.80
N LEU A 1036 4.95 -26.48 23.09
CA LEU A 1036 3.67 -25.78 23.14
C LEU A 1036 2.97 -25.81 21.77
N ALA A 1037 3.67 -25.47 20.69
CA ALA A 1037 3.12 -25.46 19.34
C ALA A 1037 2.66 -26.86 18.91
N LEU A 1038 3.44 -27.91 19.17
CA LEU A 1038 3.03 -29.29 18.86
C LEU A 1038 1.76 -29.69 19.63
N GLN A 1039 1.65 -29.31 20.91
CA GLN A 1039 0.43 -29.55 21.67
C GLN A 1039 -0.77 -28.79 21.07
N VAL A 1040 -0.59 -27.52 20.71
CA VAL A 1040 -1.62 -26.69 20.06
C VAL A 1040 -2.12 -27.36 18.78
N LEU A 1041 -1.20 -27.77 17.90
CA LEU A 1041 -1.53 -28.39 16.62
C LEU A 1041 -2.21 -29.75 16.80
N ARG A 1042 -1.74 -30.58 17.75
CA ARG A 1042 -2.37 -31.86 18.07
C ARG A 1042 -3.82 -31.68 18.49
N ILE A 1043 -4.11 -30.74 19.41
CA ILE A 1043 -5.47 -30.47 19.88
C ILE A 1043 -6.35 -29.95 18.73
N HIS A 1044 -5.85 -28.99 17.95
CA HIS A 1044 -6.61 -28.42 16.83
C HIS A 1044 -6.93 -29.47 15.77
N PHE A 1045 -5.95 -30.19 15.23
CA PHE A 1045 -6.21 -31.15 14.16
C PHE A 1045 -7.03 -32.35 14.64
N ALA A 1046 -6.80 -32.85 15.86
CA ALA A 1046 -7.61 -33.92 16.41
C ALA A 1046 -9.07 -33.49 16.52
N LEU A 1047 -9.37 -32.33 17.12
CA LEU A 1047 -10.75 -31.86 17.28
C LEU A 1047 -11.41 -31.48 15.95
N ILE A 1048 -10.68 -30.84 15.03
CA ILE A 1048 -11.23 -30.48 13.72
C ILE A 1048 -11.65 -31.73 12.95
N VAL A 1049 -10.78 -32.75 12.85
CA VAL A 1049 -11.09 -33.99 12.12
C VAL A 1049 -12.09 -34.87 12.86
N TRP A 1050 -12.15 -34.79 14.20
CA TRP A 1050 -13.16 -35.47 15.00
C TRP A 1050 -14.57 -34.94 14.73
N HIS A 1051 -14.73 -33.62 14.63
CA HIS A 1051 -16.05 -32.98 14.48
C HIS A 1051 -16.47 -32.76 13.02
N PHE A 1052 -15.53 -32.66 12.09
CA PHE A 1052 -15.83 -32.30 10.70
C PHE A 1052 -15.15 -33.20 9.68
N GLU A 1053 -15.83 -33.34 8.54
CA GLU A 1053 -15.25 -33.70 7.26
C GLU A 1053 -14.99 -32.42 6.45
N LEU A 1054 -13.72 -32.16 6.15
CA LEU A 1054 -13.27 -31.12 5.23
C LEU A 1054 -13.54 -31.59 3.79
N LEU A 1055 -14.53 -31.00 3.14
CA LEU A 1055 -14.95 -31.33 1.79
C LEU A 1055 -14.18 -30.52 0.74
N PRO A 1056 -13.99 -31.05 -0.48
CA PRO A 1056 -13.33 -30.33 -1.57
C PRO A 1056 -13.95 -28.95 -1.81
N THR A 1057 -13.07 -27.97 -2.00
CA THR A 1057 -13.41 -26.60 -2.38
C THR A 1057 -13.23 -26.39 -3.90
N PRO A 1058 -13.94 -25.43 -4.51
CA PRO A 1058 -13.74 -25.04 -5.92
C PRO A 1058 -12.29 -24.65 -6.22
N VAL A 1059 -11.83 -24.84 -7.46
CA VAL A 1059 -10.44 -24.60 -7.88
C VAL A 1059 -9.99 -23.17 -7.56
N GLU A 1060 -10.88 -22.20 -7.76
CA GLU A 1060 -10.66 -20.77 -7.53
C GLU A 1060 -10.34 -20.47 -6.05
N LEU A 1061 -10.92 -21.23 -5.12
CA LEU A 1061 -10.75 -21.09 -3.67
C LEU A 1061 -9.64 -21.99 -3.09
N SER A 1062 -9.07 -22.85 -3.93
CA SER A 1062 -8.15 -23.93 -3.52
C SER A 1062 -6.67 -23.64 -3.78
N SER A 1063 -6.30 -22.43 -4.23
CA SER A 1063 -4.88 -22.10 -4.53
C SER A 1063 -3.96 -22.33 -3.33
N PHE A 1064 -2.77 -22.87 -3.58
CA PHE A 1064 -1.67 -23.02 -2.60
C PHE A 1064 -0.67 -21.85 -2.66
N ASP A 1065 -1.04 -20.74 -3.31
CA ASP A 1065 -0.25 -19.52 -3.28
C ASP A 1065 -0.04 -19.03 -1.84
N ALA A 1066 1.13 -18.44 -1.60
CA ALA A 1066 1.55 -18.01 -0.27
C ALA A 1066 2.09 -16.58 -0.29
N VAL A 1067 1.91 -15.89 0.83
CA VAL A 1067 2.53 -14.60 1.13
C VAL A 1067 3.35 -14.75 2.40
N GLN A 1068 4.49 -14.08 2.49
CA GLN A 1068 5.31 -14.13 3.70
C GLN A 1068 5.10 -12.88 4.55
N LYS A 1069 4.41 -13.05 5.68
CA LYS A 1069 4.34 -12.10 6.79
C LYS A 1069 5.46 -12.44 7.78
N PHE A 1070 5.14 -12.53 9.07
CA PHE A 1070 6.03 -13.11 10.06
C PHE A 1070 6.23 -14.61 9.77
N ALA A 1071 5.15 -15.38 9.60
CA ALA A 1071 5.15 -16.70 8.97
C ALA A 1071 4.76 -16.66 7.47
N ARG A 1072 5.04 -17.74 6.74
CA ARG A 1072 4.59 -17.98 5.36
C ARG A 1072 3.16 -18.52 5.38
N GLU A 1073 2.19 -17.66 5.10
CA GLU A 1073 0.76 -17.98 5.14
C GLU A 1073 0.16 -18.21 3.75
N PRO A 1074 -0.91 -19.02 3.62
CA PRO A 1074 -1.65 -19.14 2.37
C PRO A 1074 -2.40 -17.83 2.05
N THR A 1075 -2.45 -17.42 0.79
CA THR A 1075 -3.17 -16.20 0.36
C THR A 1075 -4.68 -16.31 0.56
N GLN A 1076 -5.21 -17.54 0.56
CA GLN A 1076 -6.61 -17.84 0.83
C GLN A 1076 -6.77 -19.13 1.63
N CYS A 1077 -7.69 -19.13 2.59
CA CYS A 1077 -8.03 -20.28 3.43
C CYS A 1077 -9.56 -20.43 3.49
N TYR A 1078 -10.13 -21.09 2.48
CA TYR A 1078 -11.55 -21.45 2.43
C TYR A 1078 -11.72 -22.92 2.80
N ILE A 1079 -12.80 -23.23 3.49
CA ILE A 1079 -13.20 -24.59 3.84
C ILE A 1079 -14.68 -24.79 3.50
N ARG A 1080 -15.00 -26.02 3.10
CA ARG A 1080 -16.38 -26.53 3.03
C ARG A 1080 -16.46 -27.66 4.06
N LEU A 1081 -17.40 -27.56 4.98
CA LEU A 1081 -17.51 -28.50 6.09
C LEU A 1081 -18.78 -29.34 5.98
N LYS A 1082 -18.67 -30.57 6.46
CA LYS A 1082 -19.79 -31.42 6.85
C LYS A 1082 -19.54 -31.89 8.29
N GLU A 1083 -20.52 -31.78 9.17
CA GLU A 1083 -20.39 -32.35 10.52
C GLU A 1083 -20.32 -33.88 10.44
N VAL A 1084 -19.45 -34.48 11.25
CA VAL A 1084 -19.39 -35.94 11.37
C VAL A 1084 -20.59 -36.39 12.20
N ASP A 1085 -21.43 -37.22 11.59
CA ASP A 1085 -22.49 -37.93 12.30
C ASP A 1085 -21.85 -39.00 13.17
N PHE A 1086 -22.06 -38.93 14.48
CA PHE A 1086 -21.65 -39.97 15.43
C PHE A 1086 -22.72 -41.05 15.56
#